data_AF-A0A4P7NM95-F1
#
_entry.id   AF-A0A4P7NM95-F1
#
_cell.length_a   1.000
_cell.length_b   1.000
_cell.length_c   1.000
_cell.angle_alpha   90.00
_cell.angle_beta   90.00
_cell.angle_gamma   90.00
#
_symmetry.space_group_name_H-M   'P 1'
#
loop_
_entity.id
_entity.type
_entity.pdbx_description
1 polymer ?
#
loop_
_entity_poly.entity_id
_entity_poly.type
_entity_poly.pdbx_seq_one_letter_code
_entity_poly.pdbx_strand_id
1 'polypeptide(L)'
;MASLRSTTRLFASARPSAALRKPAMVSVRSMASVGESESKMKTFQIYRWDPSQPSEKPRMQTYTLDLNKTGPMVLDALVRIKNELDPTLTFRRSCREGICGSCAMNINGTNTLACLCRIPTEASSEVKIYPLPHTYVVKDLVPDLTHFYKQYRSIKPYLQRDEPAPDGKEYRQSKEDRRKLDGLYECILCACCSTSCPSYWWNSEEYLGPAILLQSYRWLADSRDQRKVERRLALDNSMSLYRCHTILNCTRTCPKGLNPAKAIAEIKKEMAFCETALLKFFEKPQSTGRRRGTGLVAARAGRQALRADYACDGSGNEESTGYLFSGASHLSSPIARQGRQLSLNTPRRWASSAAAPPPASQMPFTYSVAASYIGKDRPYDPATHVFHFNPHHRIQPNNNKRLRPESGQDAFFVSRVGDTGGVALGVADGVGGWMDSGVDPADFSHGLCGNMASVAYAHRPSAPPAGAQDQQLPSAPAASPPLTARRLLQLGYDAVCADRSIPAGGSTAVVALLQPEGTLEVANLGDSGFVQLRANAVHAASTPQIHAFNTPFQLSVIPPGIMARMAMFGGAQLSDMPRDAEVTRHGLRHGDVLVFASDGVWDNLFNQDILRVVCSSMAAVGAWEATDSGTKVAADLTPFTRPDVVAADQGAKAKPVVTLQSLIATEITAAAKAASVNRKLDGPFAKEVKKYFPRDNWRGGKVDDICVVVAIVSEGSAAASEPKLKSRL
;
A
#
# COMPACT_ATOMS: atom_id res chain seq x y z
N MET A 1 -60.60 -6.72 15.00
CA MET A 1 -60.73 -5.72 16.09
C MET A 1 -61.47 -6.40 17.24
N ALA A 2 -61.24 -6.16 18.53
CA ALA A 2 -60.64 -4.99 19.19
C ALA A 2 -59.53 -5.35 20.19
N SER A 3 -58.98 -4.34 20.86
CA SER A 3 -57.70 -4.39 21.59
C SER A 3 -57.85 -4.33 23.12
N LEU A 4 -56.77 -4.72 23.80
CA LEU A 4 -56.40 -4.41 25.20
C LEU A 4 -57.27 -4.96 26.36
N ARG A 5 -56.61 -5.72 27.24
CA ARG A 5 -56.91 -5.76 28.67
C ARG A 5 -55.64 -5.54 29.50
N SER A 6 -55.69 -4.52 30.35
CA SER A 6 -54.84 -4.37 31.52
C SER A 6 -55.52 -5.05 32.72
N THR A 7 -54.78 -5.50 33.73
CA THR A 7 -54.95 -5.07 35.14
C THR A 7 -54.07 -5.85 36.13
N THR A 8 -53.61 -5.13 37.15
CA THR A 8 -52.82 -5.62 38.28
C THR A 8 -53.69 -5.73 39.54
N ARG A 9 -53.45 -6.70 40.43
CA ARG A 9 -53.89 -6.73 41.85
C ARG A 9 -52.79 -7.45 42.66
N LEU A 10 -52.20 -6.93 43.74
CA LEU A 10 -52.65 -6.31 45.01
C LEU A 10 -52.76 -7.29 46.20
N PHE A 11 -51.81 -7.12 47.13
CA PHE A 11 -51.76 -7.54 48.54
C PHE A 11 -52.67 -6.61 49.41
N ALA A 12 -53.00 -6.81 50.70
CA ALA A 12 -52.80 -7.87 51.71
C ALA A 12 -53.75 -7.65 52.93
N SER A 13 -53.81 -8.64 53.84
CA SER A 13 -54.19 -8.54 55.27
C SER A 13 -53.79 -9.86 55.98
N ALA A 14 -53.60 -10.05 57.31
CA ALA A 14 -53.69 -9.18 58.50
C ALA A 14 -52.67 -9.66 59.59
N ARG A 15 -52.79 -9.18 60.84
CA ARG A 15 -52.11 -9.66 62.08
C ARG A 15 -52.98 -9.31 63.31
N PRO A 16 -52.91 -10.02 64.48
CA PRO A 16 -51.93 -9.69 65.53
C PRO A 16 -51.44 -10.89 66.42
N SER A 17 -50.72 -10.59 67.51
CA SER A 17 -49.85 -11.49 68.30
C SER A 17 -50.37 -11.93 69.69
N ALA A 18 -49.91 -13.09 70.18
CA ALA A 18 -49.65 -13.48 71.59
C ALA A 18 -49.09 -14.94 71.63
N ALA A 19 -48.33 -15.46 72.61
CA ALA A 19 -47.39 -14.90 73.59
C ALA A 19 -46.45 -16.03 74.14
N LEU A 20 -45.26 -15.66 74.61
CA LEU A 20 -44.22 -16.39 75.39
C LEU A 20 -44.28 -17.92 75.64
N ARG A 21 -43.13 -18.60 75.44
CA ARG A 21 -42.50 -19.44 76.47
C ARG A 21 -40.96 -19.52 76.35
N LYS A 22 -40.30 -19.93 77.45
CA LYS A 22 -38.86 -19.73 77.79
C LYS A 22 -37.96 -20.93 77.38
N PRO A 23 -36.61 -20.87 77.54
CA PRO A 23 -35.66 -21.48 76.60
C PRO A 23 -35.20 -22.90 76.96
N ALA A 24 -34.56 -23.58 76.00
CA ALA A 24 -33.74 -24.76 76.23
C ALA A 24 -32.49 -24.80 75.33
N MET A 25 -31.33 -24.91 75.98
CA MET A 25 -30.00 -25.41 75.56
C MET A 25 -29.54 -25.25 74.09
N VAL A 26 -28.37 -24.61 73.95
CA VAL A 26 -27.57 -24.60 72.72
C VAL A 26 -27.12 -26.02 72.37
N SER A 27 -27.76 -26.63 71.37
CA SER A 27 -27.18 -27.77 70.66
C SER A 27 -26.20 -27.23 69.63
N VAL A 28 -24.89 -27.39 69.89
CA VAL A 28 -23.86 -27.20 68.88
C VAL A 28 -24.05 -28.28 67.82
N ARG A 29 -24.74 -27.94 66.72
CA ARG A 29 -24.80 -28.81 65.56
C ARG A 29 -23.39 -28.95 65.01
N SER A 30 -22.85 -30.15 65.17
CA SER A 30 -21.60 -30.58 64.53
C SER A 30 -21.63 -30.15 63.06
N MET A 31 -20.56 -29.47 62.62
CA MET A 31 -20.32 -29.23 61.20
C MET A 31 -20.29 -30.60 60.51
N ALA A 32 -21.27 -30.86 59.64
CA ALA A 32 -21.24 -32.05 58.81
C ALA A 32 -19.93 -31.98 57.99
N SER A 33 -19.04 -32.95 58.21
CA SER A 33 -17.82 -33.09 57.43
C SER A 33 -18.22 -33.20 55.96
N VAL A 34 -17.85 -32.19 55.16
CA VAL A 34 -17.99 -32.26 53.72
C VAL A 34 -17.11 -33.43 53.27
N GLY A 35 -17.73 -34.54 52.90
CA GLY A 35 -17.00 -35.69 52.39
C GLY A 35 -16.22 -35.25 51.15
N GLU A 36 -14.90 -35.34 51.21
CA GLU A 36 -14.05 -35.01 50.06
C GLU A 36 -14.40 -35.97 48.92
N SER A 37 -14.94 -35.45 47.83
CA SER A 37 -15.20 -36.27 46.64
C SER A 37 -13.87 -36.72 46.04
N GLU A 38 -13.75 -38.02 45.75
CA GLU A 38 -12.54 -38.62 45.18
C GLU A 38 -12.00 -37.77 44.02
N SER A 39 -10.76 -37.31 44.14
CA SER A 39 -10.14 -36.36 43.21
C SER A 39 -10.07 -36.94 41.80
N LYS A 40 -10.74 -36.30 40.84
CA LYS A 40 -10.79 -36.77 39.45
C LYS A 40 -9.64 -36.16 38.66
N MET A 41 -8.45 -36.70 38.84
CA MET A 41 -7.24 -36.18 38.21
C MET A 41 -7.27 -36.37 36.69
N LYS A 42 -6.90 -35.32 35.95
CA LYS A 42 -6.87 -35.28 34.48
C LYS A 42 -5.60 -34.62 33.98
N THR A 43 -4.96 -35.27 33.02
CA THR A 43 -3.68 -34.86 32.44
C THR A 43 -3.87 -34.05 31.15
N PHE A 44 -3.22 -32.89 31.09
CA PHE A 44 -3.16 -31.99 29.93
C PHE A 44 -1.72 -31.87 29.45
N GLN A 45 -1.46 -32.19 28.18
CA GLN A 45 -0.18 -31.94 27.51
C GLN A 45 -0.34 -30.70 26.63
N ILE A 46 0.40 -29.63 26.92
CA ILE A 46 0.24 -28.33 26.27
C ILE A 46 1.53 -27.93 25.56
N TYR A 47 1.43 -27.52 24.31
CA TYR A 47 2.53 -26.93 23.54
C TYR A 47 3.05 -25.65 24.22
N ARG A 48 4.36 -25.57 24.40
CA ARG A 48 5.09 -24.43 24.97
C ARG A 48 6.19 -23.95 24.03
N TRP A 49 6.31 -22.63 23.90
CA TRP A 49 7.46 -21.98 23.26
C TRP A 49 7.51 -20.50 23.67
N ASP A 50 8.71 -20.00 24.01
CA ASP A 50 8.92 -18.63 24.47
C ASP A 50 9.83 -17.84 23.53
N PRO A 51 9.36 -16.76 22.87
CA PRO A 51 10.18 -15.95 21.98
C PRO A 51 11.34 -15.23 22.68
N SER A 52 11.33 -15.10 24.01
CA SER A 52 12.48 -14.55 24.76
C SER A 52 13.68 -15.49 24.82
N GLN A 53 13.48 -16.78 24.51
CA GLN A 53 14.52 -17.80 24.46
C GLN A 53 14.49 -18.51 23.08
N PRO A 54 14.80 -17.79 21.98
CA PRO A 54 14.56 -18.28 20.61
C PRO A 54 15.40 -19.50 20.22
N SER A 55 16.45 -19.82 20.98
CA SER A 55 17.25 -21.05 20.85
C SER A 55 16.57 -22.29 21.42
N GLU A 56 15.57 -22.15 22.31
CA GLU A 56 14.81 -23.27 22.83
C GLU A 56 13.80 -23.80 21.80
N LYS A 57 13.86 -25.11 21.55
CA LYS A 57 12.88 -25.79 20.69
C LYS A 57 11.53 -25.88 21.41
N PRO A 58 10.40 -25.78 20.69
CA PRO A 58 9.09 -26.01 21.28
C PRO A 58 8.99 -27.38 21.95
N ARG A 59 8.28 -27.44 23.08
CA ARG A 59 8.12 -28.64 23.90
C ARG A 59 6.68 -28.85 24.35
N MET A 60 6.32 -30.08 24.66
CA MET A 60 5.07 -30.37 25.38
C MET A 60 5.34 -30.29 26.89
N GLN A 61 4.46 -29.61 27.63
CA GLN A 61 4.48 -29.56 29.09
C GLN A 61 3.22 -30.19 29.65
N THR A 62 3.39 -31.06 30.64
CA THR A 62 2.32 -31.81 31.28
C THR A 62 1.82 -31.07 32.52
N TYR A 63 0.50 -31.00 32.67
CA TYR A 63 -0.17 -30.49 33.87
C TYR A 63 -1.27 -31.47 34.28
N THR A 64 -1.48 -31.65 35.59
CA THR A 64 -2.53 -32.51 36.11
C THR A 64 -3.47 -31.70 36.99
N LEU A 65 -4.78 -31.74 36.71
CA LEU A 65 -5.81 -31.02 37.47
C LEU A 65 -6.86 -31.98 38.02
N ASP A 66 -7.37 -31.69 39.21
CA ASP A 66 -8.61 -32.29 39.72
C ASP A 66 -9.83 -31.66 39.03
N LEU A 67 -10.59 -32.47 38.28
CA LEU A 67 -11.80 -32.03 37.58
C LEU A 67 -12.94 -31.63 38.54
N ASN A 68 -12.98 -32.14 39.78
CA ASN A 68 -13.98 -31.71 40.76
C ASN A 68 -13.82 -30.22 41.13
N LYS A 69 -12.62 -29.67 40.92
CA LYS A 69 -12.22 -28.28 41.20
C LYS A 69 -11.98 -27.47 39.91
N THR A 70 -12.45 -27.95 38.76
CA THR A 70 -12.24 -27.32 37.45
C THR A 70 -13.58 -27.14 36.72
N GLY A 71 -13.75 -26.03 36.00
CA GLY A 71 -14.90 -25.85 35.11
C GLY A 71 -14.95 -26.90 33.99
N PRO A 72 -16.12 -27.16 33.37
CA PRO A 72 -16.29 -28.28 32.45
C PRO A 72 -15.59 -28.10 31.10
N MET A 73 -15.08 -26.90 30.77
CA MET A 73 -14.49 -26.58 29.48
C MET A 73 -12.96 -26.55 29.54
N VAL A 74 -12.30 -26.87 28.42
CA VAL A 74 -10.82 -26.84 28.33
C VAL A 74 -10.26 -25.43 28.61
N LEU A 75 -11.00 -24.35 28.31
CA LEU A 75 -10.62 -23.00 28.71
C LEU A 75 -10.55 -22.82 30.24
N ASP A 76 -11.42 -23.48 31.01
CA ASP A 76 -11.40 -23.39 32.46
C ASP A 76 -10.15 -24.08 33.03
N ALA A 77 -9.76 -25.23 32.47
CA ALA A 77 -8.50 -25.88 32.76
C ALA A 77 -7.28 -24.99 32.40
N LEU A 78 -7.27 -24.35 31.23
CA LEU A 78 -6.18 -23.45 30.82
C LEU A 78 -6.06 -22.22 31.73
N VAL A 79 -7.19 -21.61 32.11
CA VAL A 79 -7.21 -20.49 33.06
C VAL A 79 -6.76 -20.94 34.45
N ARG A 80 -7.19 -22.13 34.90
CA ARG A 80 -6.77 -22.68 36.20
C ARG A 80 -5.27 -22.98 36.24
N ILE A 81 -4.71 -23.63 35.21
CA ILE A 81 -3.27 -23.85 35.09
C ILE A 81 -2.52 -22.52 35.16
N LYS A 82 -2.96 -21.50 34.41
CA LYS A 82 -2.31 -20.18 34.44
C LYS A 82 -2.38 -19.49 35.80
N ASN A 83 -3.50 -19.61 36.52
CA ASN A 83 -3.70 -18.92 37.79
C ASN A 83 -3.07 -19.63 38.99
N GLU A 84 -3.02 -20.97 38.99
CA GLU A 84 -2.66 -21.79 40.16
C GLU A 84 -1.33 -22.55 40.01
N LEU A 85 -0.86 -22.81 38.78
CA LEU A 85 0.30 -23.70 38.53
C LEU A 85 1.44 -23.05 37.75
N ASP A 86 1.16 -22.39 36.62
CA ASP A 86 2.16 -21.75 35.76
C ASP A 86 1.64 -20.44 35.15
N PRO A 87 1.88 -19.29 35.81
CA PRO A 87 1.55 -17.96 35.30
C PRO A 87 2.20 -17.59 33.96
N THR A 88 3.21 -18.31 33.48
CA THR A 88 3.86 -18.05 32.18
C THR A 88 3.04 -18.57 31.00
N LEU A 89 2.14 -19.55 31.22
CA LEU A 89 1.32 -20.16 30.16
C LEU A 89 0.48 -19.10 29.43
N THR A 90 0.67 -18.96 28.12
CA THR A 90 0.09 -17.87 27.32
C THR A 90 -0.89 -18.38 26.25
N PHE A 91 -2.10 -17.82 26.23
CA PHE A 91 -3.16 -18.14 25.26
C PHE A 91 -4.14 -16.97 25.11
N ARG A 92 -4.82 -16.87 23.97
CA ARG A 92 -5.88 -15.86 23.74
C ARG A 92 -7.23 -16.33 24.29
N ARG A 93 -7.94 -15.46 25.00
CA ARG A 93 -9.32 -15.65 25.50
C ARG A 93 -10.02 -14.33 25.74
N SER A 94 -11.34 -14.27 25.54
CA SER A 94 -12.17 -13.12 25.91
C SER A 94 -13.53 -13.56 26.45
N CYS A 95 -14.51 -13.85 25.58
CA CYS A 95 -15.93 -14.01 25.95
C CYS A 95 -16.23 -15.14 26.98
N ARG A 96 -15.81 -16.39 26.68
CA ARG A 96 -16.14 -17.68 27.34
C ARG A 96 -17.40 -18.41 26.81
N GLU A 97 -18.22 -17.81 25.97
CA GLU A 97 -19.44 -18.41 25.38
C GLU A 97 -19.34 -18.72 23.87
N GLY A 98 -18.14 -18.63 23.29
CA GLY A 98 -17.89 -19.05 21.92
C GLY A 98 -18.43 -18.11 20.83
N ILE A 99 -18.48 -16.81 21.12
CA ILE A 99 -18.89 -15.77 20.17
C ILE A 99 -17.72 -14.91 19.63
N CYS A 100 -16.66 -14.67 20.41
CA CYS A 100 -15.55 -13.79 19.99
C CYS A 100 -14.45 -14.45 19.13
N GLY A 101 -14.46 -15.77 18.97
CA GLY A 101 -13.46 -16.54 18.21
C GLY A 101 -12.04 -16.63 18.81
N SER A 102 -11.68 -15.84 19.83
CA SER A 102 -10.27 -15.66 20.25
C SER A 102 -9.57 -16.92 20.80
N CYS A 103 -10.29 -17.86 21.40
CA CYS A 103 -9.73 -19.07 22.01
C CYS A 103 -9.71 -20.29 21.08
N ALA A 104 -9.53 -20.04 19.78
CA ALA A 104 -9.35 -21.05 18.75
C ALA A 104 -7.97 -21.72 18.88
N MET A 105 -7.95 -23.04 18.99
CA MET A 105 -6.74 -23.86 19.13
C MET A 105 -7.03 -25.31 18.71
N ASN A 106 -5.99 -26.14 18.60
CA ASN A 106 -6.15 -27.55 18.31
C ASN A 106 -6.18 -28.36 19.61
N ILE A 107 -7.26 -29.10 19.84
CA ILE A 107 -7.48 -29.94 21.02
C ILE A 107 -7.73 -31.36 20.54
N ASN A 108 -6.91 -32.31 20.99
CA ASN A 108 -6.95 -33.72 20.58
C ASN A 108 -7.00 -33.90 19.05
N GLY A 109 -6.20 -33.11 18.31
CA GLY A 109 -6.11 -33.15 16.86
C GLY A 109 -7.19 -32.34 16.12
N THR A 110 -8.20 -31.81 16.81
CA THR A 110 -9.32 -31.07 16.18
C THR A 110 -9.27 -29.57 16.50
N ASN A 111 -9.45 -28.71 15.49
CA ASN A 111 -9.51 -27.25 15.70
C ASN A 111 -10.88 -26.87 16.27
N THR A 112 -10.91 -26.27 17.46
CA THR A 112 -12.15 -25.89 18.13
C THR A 112 -11.93 -24.67 19.04
N LEU A 113 -12.98 -24.21 19.73
CA LEU A 113 -12.88 -23.17 20.74
C LEU A 113 -12.72 -23.82 22.11
N ALA A 114 -11.67 -23.47 22.85
CA ALA A 114 -11.42 -24.03 24.18
C ALA A 114 -12.59 -23.79 25.16
N CYS A 115 -13.38 -22.73 24.96
CA CYS A 115 -14.55 -22.42 25.79
C CYS A 115 -15.82 -23.21 25.46
N LEU A 116 -15.86 -23.93 24.34
CA LEU A 116 -16.97 -24.83 23.98
C LEU A 116 -16.55 -26.31 24.00
N CYS A 117 -15.24 -26.60 24.00
CA CYS A 117 -14.70 -27.93 24.11
C CYS A 117 -14.79 -28.42 25.56
N ARG A 118 -15.66 -29.39 25.83
CA ARG A 118 -15.75 -30.05 27.14
C ARG A 118 -14.50 -30.89 27.39
N ILE A 119 -14.04 -30.92 28.64
CA ILE A 119 -12.98 -31.83 29.06
C ILE A 119 -13.53 -33.27 29.07
N PRO A 120 -12.88 -34.25 28.41
CA PRO A 120 -13.30 -35.65 28.48
C PRO A 120 -13.19 -36.18 29.91
N THR A 121 -14.22 -36.84 30.41
CA THR A 121 -14.32 -37.28 31.81
C THR A 121 -13.55 -38.56 32.14
N GLU A 122 -13.08 -39.27 31.12
CA GLU A 122 -12.42 -40.57 31.23
C GLU A 122 -10.98 -40.37 31.72
N ALA A 123 -10.63 -40.93 32.87
CA ALA A 123 -9.33 -40.66 33.51
C ALA A 123 -8.11 -41.05 32.65
N SER A 124 -8.25 -42.03 31.76
CA SER A 124 -7.16 -42.54 30.90
C SER A 124 -6.83 -41.68 29.68
N SER A 125 -7.69 -40.73 29.27
CA SER A 125 -7.45 -39.93 28.06
C SER A 125 -6.67 -38.65 28.36
N GLU A 126 -5.41 -38.57 27.94
CA GLU A 126 -4.65 -37.32 27.97
C GLU A 126 -5.26 -36.27 27.02
N VAL A 127 -5.35 -35.02 27.45
CA VAL A 127 -5.82 -33.92 26.60
C VAL A 127 -4.61 -33.19 26.00
N LYS A 128 -4.41 -33.31 24.69
CA LYS A 128 -3.29 -32.68 23.97
C LYS A 128 -3.75 -31.37 23.34
N ILE A 129 -3.05 -30.27 23.64
CA ILE A 129 -3.41 -28.91 23.23
C ILE A 129 -2.24 -28.27 22.48
N TYR A 130 -2.50 -27.83 21.25
CA TYR A 130 -1.57 -27.17 20.35
C TYR A 130 -2.15 -25.83 19.86
N PRO A 131 -1.31 -24.87 19.40
CA PRO A 131 -1.78 -23.72 18.63
C PRO A 131 -2.51 -24.15 17.35
N LEU A 132 -3.12 -23.20 16.64
CA LEU A 132 -3.75 -23.50 15.35
C LEU A 132 -2.72 -24.06 14.35
N PRO A 133 -3.00 -25.18 13.64
CA PRO A 133 -2.02 -25.84 12.80
C PRO A 133 -1.50 -24.97 11.66
N HIS A 134 -0.21 -25.15 11.34
CA HIS A 134 0.48 -24.47 10.24
C HIS A 134 0.37 -22.94 10.29
N THR A 135 0.57 -22.38 11.49
CA THR A 135 0.70 -20.94 11.73
C THR A 135 2.02 -20.64 12.43
N TYR A 136 2.60 -19.46 12.20
CA TYR A 136 3.72 -18.99 13.01
C TYR A 136 3.25 -18.75 14.44
N VAL A 137 3.97 -19.29 15.43
CA VAL A 137 3.63 -19.12 16.84
C VAL A 137 4.32 -17.87 17.39
N VAL A 138 3.56 -16.99 18.04
CA VAL A 138 4.08 -15.80 18.70
C VAL A 138 4.58 -16.14 20.12
N LYS A 139 3.81 -16.93 20.87
CA LYS A 139 4.18 -17.53 22.17
C LYS A 139 3.17 -18.62 22.54
N ASP A 140 3.62 -19.75 23.06
CA ASP A 140 2.75 -20.86 23.54
C ASP A 140 1.59 -21.20 22.58
N LEU A 141 0.33 -20.95 22.98
CA LEU A 141 -0.87 -21.24 22.18
C LEU A 141 -1.36 -20.04 21.36
N VAL A 142 -0.51 -19.02 21.14
CA VAL A 142 -0.84 -17.77 20.45
C VAL A 142 -0.27 -17.78 19.03
N PRO A 143 -1.08 -18.08 17.99
CA PRO A 143 -0.64 -18.00 16.60
C PRO A 143 -0.62 -16.55 16.10
N ASP A 144 0.19 -16.25 15.09
CA ASP A 144 0.00 -15.06 14.27
C ASP A 144 -1.16 -15.30 13.29
N LEU A 145 -2.08 -14.34 13.24
CA LEU A 145 -3.25 -14.32 12.35
C LEU A 145 -3.26 -13.08 11.45
N THR A 146 -2.15 -12.32 11.39
CA THR A 146 -2.01 -11.10 10.60
C THR A 146 -2.34 -11.35 9.12
N HIS A 147 -1.82 -12.43 8.53
CA HIS A 147 -2.13 -12.81 7.15
C HIS A 147 -3.61 -13.17 6.94
N PHE A 148 -4.19 -13.95 7.86
CA PHE A 148 -5.61 -14.30 7.83
C PHE A 148 -6.52 -13.05 7.83
N TYR A 149 -6.18 -12.03 8.63
CA TYR A 149 -6.92 -10.76 8.64
C TYR A 149 -6.63 -9.88 7.41
N LYS A 150 -5.42 -9.93 6.83
CA LYS A 150 -5.13 -9.29 5.52
C LYS A 150 -6.01 -9.89 4.42
N GLN A 151 -6.15 -11.21 4.35
CA GLN A 151 -7.06 -11.90 3.41
C GLN A 151 -8.54 -11.60 3.67
N TYR A 152 -8.96 -11.43 4.93
CA TYR A 152 -10.31 -10.95 5.21
C TYR A 152 -10.54 -9.52 4.71
N ARG A 153 -9.54 -8.64 4.78
CA ARG A 153 -9.64 -7.27 4.28
C ARG A 153 -9.69 -7.21 2.75
N SER A 154 -8.95 -8.06 2.03
CA SER A 154 -8.86 -8.02 0.56
C SER A 154 -10.19 -8.30 -0.14
N ILE A 155 -11.06 -9.14 0.43
CA ILE A 155 -12.41 -9.41 -0.11
C ILE A 155 -13.40 -8.25 0.08
N LYS A 156 -12.94 -7.11 0.62
CA LYS A 156 -13.70 -5.88 0.92
C LYS A 156 -15.04 -6.19 1.63
N PRO A 157 -15.01 -6.67 2.89
CA PRO A 157 -16.17 -7.29 3.54
C PRO A 157 -17.15 -6.27 4.15
N TYR A 158 -17.64 -5.36 3.33
CA TYR A 158 -18.63 -4.32 3.64
C TYR A 158 -19.56 -4.13 2.44
N LEU A 159 -20.75 -3.56 2.68
CA LEU A 159 -21.77 -3.33 1.65
C LEU A 159 -21.28 -2.31 0.62
N GLN A 160 -21.35 -2.64 -0.66
CA GLN A 160 -20.96 -1.76 -1.77
C GLN A 160 -22.12 -1.53 -2.74
N ARG A 161 -22.40 -0.25 -3.00
CA ARG A 161 -23.51 0.27 -3.79
C ARG A 161 -23.26 1.75 -4.09
N ASP A 162 -23.64 2.20 -5.28
CA ASP A 162 -23.52 3.62 -5.69
C ASP A 162 -24.84 4.38 -5.46
N GLU A 163 -25.97 3.70 -5.63
CA GLU A 163 -27.29 4.31 -5.55
C GLU A 163 -27.75 4.49 -4.09
N PRO A 164 -28.23 5.68 -3.68
CA PRO A 164 -28.85 5.84 -2.37
C PRO A 164 -30.19 5.07 -2.29
N ALA A 165 -30.72 4.91 -1.07
CA ALA A 165 -32.04 4.31 -0.91
C ALA A 165 -33.11 5.20 -1.60
N PRO A 166 -34.08 4.65 -2.36
CA PRO A 166 -35.04 5.45 -3.13
C PRO A 166 -35.87 6.46 -2.31
N ASP A 167 -36.07 6.18 -1.03
CA ASP A 167 -36.78 7.03 -0.06
C ASP A 167 -35.84 7.76 0.93
N GLY A 168 -34.52 7.63 0.75
CA GLY A 168 -33.49 8.15 1.66
C GLY A 168 -33.39 7.43 3.00
N LYS A 169 -34.06 6.27 3.18
CA LYS A 169 -34.12 5.51 4.44
C LYS A 169 -33.35 4.18 4.34
N GLU A 170 -33.89 3.11 4.91
CA GLU A 170 -33.29 1.78 4.89
C GLU A 170 -33.34 1.09 3.51
N TYR A 171 -32.25 0.42 3.15
CA TYR A 171 -32.20 -0.44 1.97
C TYR A 171 -33.16 -1.64 2.13
N ARG A 172 -34.20 -1.67 1.28
CA ARG A 172 -35.21 -2.74 1.25
C ARG A 172 -34.55 -4.09 0.90
N GLN A 173 -34.93 -5.13 1.64
CA GLN A 173 -34.53 -6.53 1.41
C GLN A 173 -35.68 -7.45 1.85
N SER A 174 -36.02 -8.46 1.04
CA SER A 174 -37.07 -9.43 1.37
C SER A 174 -36.63 -10.41 2.46
N LYS A 175 -37.58 -11.09 3.10
CA LYS A 175 -37.28 -12.12 4.10
C LYS A 175 -36.56 -13.31 3.45
N GLU A 176 -36.89 -13.59 2.20
CA GLU A 176 -36.36 -14.64 1.35
C GLU A 176 -34.90 -14.37 0.99
N ASP A 177 -34.57 -13.13 0.60
CA ASP A 177 -33.20 -12.70 0.36
C ASP A 177 -32.37 -12.69 1.63
N ARG A 178 -32.92 -12.15 2.74
CA ARG A 178 -32.21 -12.15 4.01
C ARG A 178 -31.87 -13.59 4.43
N ARG A 179 -32.78 -14.55 4.26
CA ARG A 179 -32.56 -15.96 4.61
C ARG A 179 -31.38 -16.60 3.88
N LYS A 180 -30.99 -16.11 2.69
CA LYS A 180 -29.80 -16.58 1.95
C LYS A 180 -28.49 -16.32 2.70
N LEU A 181 -28.48 -15.41 3.68
CA LEU A 181 -27.32 -15.11 4.50
C LEU A 181 -27.18 -16.01 5.73
N ASP A 182 -28.22 -16.74 6.13
CA ASP A 182 -28.18 -17.63 7.30
C ASP A 182 -27.19 -18.79 7.06
N GLY A 183 -26.37 -19.07 8.06
CA GLY A 183 -25.21 -19.96 7.94
C GLY A 183 -23.95 -19.32 7.34
N LEU A 184 -23.97 -18.01 7.03
CA LEU A 184 -22.84 -17.24 6.49
C LEU A 184 -22.42 -16.07 7.40
N TYR A 185 -23.35 -15.25 7.89
CA TYR A 185 -23.01 -14.05 8.69
C TYR A 185 -22.59 -14.39 10.14
N GLU A 186 -22.91 -15.58 10.63
CA GLU A 186 -22.59 -16.10 11.96
C GLU A 186 -21.11 -16.50 12.12
N CYS A 187 -20.29 -16.29 11.09
CA CYS A 187 -18.85 -16.57 11.11
C CYS A 187 -18.11 -15.62 12.05
N ILE A 188 -17.60 -16.17 13.16
CA ILE A 188 -16.88 -15.43 14.21
C ILE A 188 -15.38 -15.21 13.92
N LEU A 189 -14.93 -15.38 12.67
CA LEU A 189 -13.53 -15.22 12.21
C LEU A 189 -12.46 -15.93 13.07
N CYS A 190 -12.79 -17.09 13.66
CA CYS A 190 -11.92 -17.86 14.55
C CYS A 190 -10.76 -18.63 13.86
N ALA A 191 -10.62 -18.55 12.55
CA ALA A 191 -9.62 -19.27 11.73
C ALA A 191 -9.57 -20.81 11.82
N CYS A 192 -10.34 -21.49 12.70
CA CYS A 192 -10.33 -22.96 12.86
C CYS A 192 -10.46 -23.72 11.54
N CYS A 193 -11.36 -23.28 10.66
CA CYS A 193 -11.65 -23.96 9.40
C CYS A 193 -10.58 -23.75 8.32
N SER A 194 -9.90 -22.59 8.30
CA SER A 194 -8.76 -22.36 7.39
C SER A 194 -7.54 -23.14 7.85
N THR A 195 -7.23 -23.07 9.14
CA THR A 195 -6.10 -23.79 9.77
C THR A 195 -6.35 -25.30 9.92
N SER A 196 -7.50 -25.84 9.50
CA SER A 196 -7.73 -27.30 9.33
C SER A 196 -7.65 -27.76 7.87
N CYS A 197 -7.49 -26.85 6.92
CA CYS A 197 -7.54 -27.15 5.49
C CYS A 197 -6.12 -27.37 4.95
N PRO A 198 -5.75 -28.59 4.51
CA PRO A 198 -4.40 -28.86 4.02
C PRO A 198 -3.99 -27.97 2.85
N SER A 199 -4.93 -27.61 1.97
CA SER A 199 -4.66 -26.68 0.86
C SER A 199 -4.28 -25.28 1.35
N TYR A 200 -4.82 -24.84 2.49
CA TYR A 200 -4.43 -23.57 3.14
C TYR A 200 -3.07 -23.69 3.84
N TRP A 201 -2.71 -24.86 4.40
CA TRP A 201 -1.35 -25.06 4.92
C TRP A 201 -0.30 -24.82 3.81
N TRP A 202 -0.48 -25.48 2.66
CA TRP A 202 0.49 -25.41 1.55
C TRP A 202 0.45 -24.12 0.72
N ASN A 203 -0.65 -23.38 0.72
CA ASN A 203 -0.85 -22.23 -0.19
C ASN A 203 -1.50 -21.02 0.52
N SER A 204 -1.31 -20.86 1.85
CA SER A 204 -2.00 -19.80 2.60
C SER A 204 -1.77 -18.40 2.03
N GLU A 205 -0.62 -18.15 1.41
CA GLU A 205 -0.26 -16.88 0.77
C GLU A 205 -1.30 -16.45 -0.29
N GLU A 206 -1.66 -17.34 -1.22
CA GLU A 206 -2.57 -17.04 -2.34
C GLU A 206 -4.00 -17.59 -2.20
N TYR A 207 -4.16 -18.78 -1.60
CA TYR A 207 -5.48 -19.38 -1.37
C TYR A 207 -6.13 -18.73 -0.15
N LEU A 208 -7.24 -18.01 -0.36
CA LEU A 208 -7.94 -17.24 0.68
C LEU A 208 -8.45 -18.12 1.83
N GLY A 209 -8.66 -19.40 1.58
CA GLY A 209 -9.13 -20.35 2.58
C GLY A 209 -10.62 -20.23 2.91
N PRO A 210 -11.17 -21.26 3.57
CA PRO A 210 -12.61 -21.43 3.76
C PRO A 210 -13.30 -20.36 4.60
N ALA A 211 -12.66 -19.79 5.63
CA ALA A 211 -13.29 -18.72 6.41
C ALA A 211 -13.56 -17.47 5.55
N ILE A 212 -12.58 -17.12 4.72
CA ILE A 212 -12.62 -15.92 3.88
C ILE A 212 -13.55 -16.15 2.68
N LEU A 213 -13.47 -17.31 2.02
CA LEU A 213 -14.37 -17.65 0.92
C LEU A 213 -15.85 -17.76 1.35
N LEU A 214 -16.14 -18.24 2.57
CA LEU A 214 -17.49 -18.16 3.13
C LEU A 214 -17.95 -16.70 3.28
N GLN A 215 -17.06 -15.80 3.70
CA GLN A 215 -17.35 -14.37 3.79
C GLN A 215 -17.46 -13.69 2.42
N SER A 216 -16.71 -14.12 1.40
CA SER A 216 -16.93 -13.68 0.02
C SER A 216 -18.32 -14.05 -0.46
N TYR A 217 -18.74 -15.31 -0.26
CA TYR A 217 -20.09 -15.77 -0.62
C TYR A 217 -21.18 -15.01 0.17
N ARG A 218 -20.94 -14.68 1.44
CA ARG A 218 -21.83 -13.82 2.25
C ARG A 218 -22.12 -12.47 1.60
N TRP A 219 -21.20 -11.90 0.81
CA TRP A 219 -21.43 -10.65 0.08
C TRP A 219 -22.00 -10.88 -1.32
N LEU A 220 -21.64 -11.97 -2.01
CA LEU A 220 -22.27 -12.39 -3.26
C LEU A 220 -23.76 -12.71 -3.10
N ALA A 221 -24.15 -13.34 -1.98
CA ALA A 221 -25.53 -13.71 -1.68
C ALA A 221 -26.41 -12.52 -1.23
N ASP A 222 -25.84 -11.43 -0.71
CA ASP A 222 -26.61 -10.29 -0.20
C ASP A 222 -27.26 -9.53 -1.37
N SER A 223 -28.58 -9.40 -1.38
CA SER A 223 -29.29 -8.69 -2.48
C SER A 223 -29.10 -7.18 -2.46
N ARG A 224 -28.54 -6.62 -1.39
CA ARG A 224 -28.26 -5.18 -1.28
C ARG A 224 -26.92 -4.78 -1.90
N ASP A 225 -26.01 -5.73 -2.09
CA ASP A 225 -24.66 -5.48 -2.63
C ASP A 225 -24.69 -5.47 -4.17
N GLN A 226 -24.24 -4.36 -4.75
CA GLN A 226 -24.22 -4.14 -6.19
C GLN A 226 -22.92 -4.60 -6.86
N ARG A 227 -21.92 -5.08 -6.08
CA ARG A 227 -20.59 -5.45 -6.59
C ARG A 227 -20.39 -6.96 -6.78
N LYS A 228 -21.47 -7.71 -6.99
CA LYS A 228 -21.44 -9.17 -7.24
C LYS A 228 -20.58 -9.57 -8.43
N VAL A 229 -20.51 -8.75 -9.47
CA VAL A 229 -19.64 -9.02 -10.63
C VAL A 229 -18.18 -8.85 -10.24
N GLU A 230 -17.80 -7.67 -9.74
CA GLU A 230 -16.43 -7.38 -9.25
C GLU A 230 -15.95 -8.43 -8.23
N ARG A 231 -16.79 -8.81 -7.24
CA ARG A 231 -16.47 -9.82 -6.23
C ARG A 231 -16.31 -11.24 -6.80
N ARG A 232 -17.00 -11.60 -7.89
CA ARG A 232 -16.80 -12.90 -8.58
C ARG A 232 -15.54 -12.89 -9.43
N LEU A 233 -15.31 -11.81 -10.17
CA LEU A 233 -14.06 -11.58 -10.87
C LEU A 233 -12.88 -11.64 -9.88
N ALA A 234 -13.06 -11.16 -8.64
CA ALA A 234 -12.09 -11.27 -7.56
C ALA A 234 -11.83 -12.69 -7.01
N LEU A 235 -12.44 -13.71 -7.60
CA LEU A 235 -12.22 -15.12 -7.29
C LEU A 235 -11.85 -15.94 -8.54
N ASP A 236 -11.87 -15.33 -9.73
CA ASP A 236 -11.58 -15.93 -11.05
C ASP A 236 -10.07 -16.09 -11.34
N ASN A 237 -9.31 -16.59 -10.37
CA ASN A 237 -7.92 -17.01 -10.57
C ASN A 237 -7.66 -18.41 -10.02
N SER A 238 -6.60 -19.06 -10.53
CA SER A 238 -6.21 -20.43 -10.22
C SER A 238 -5.98 -20.72 -8.73
N MET A 239 -5.69 -19.71 -7.90
CA MET A 239 -5.27 -19.90 -6.52
C MET A 239 -6.33 -19.54 -5.47
N SER A 240 -6.90 -18.33 -5.51
CA SER A 240 -7.75 -17.77 -4.45
C SER A 240 -8.98 -18.60 -4.13
N LEU A 241 -9.61 -19.22 -5.15
CA LEU A 241 -10.78 -20.09 -5.00
C LEU A 241 -10.49 -21.56 -5.36
N TYR A 242 -9.81 -21.80 -6.48
CA TYR A 242 -9.79 -23.13 -7.10
C TYR A 242 -8.89 -24.15 -6.38
N ARG A 243 -7.99 -23.73 -5.49
CA ARG A 243 -7.22 -24.64 -4.59
C ARG A 243 -8.10 -25.33 -3.53
N CYS A 244 -9.39 -25.02 -3.44
CA CYS A 244 -10.33 -25.86 -2.70
C CYS A 244 -10.60 -27.19 -3.43
N HIS A 245 -9.91 -28.25 -3.03
CA HIS A 245 -10.10 -29.63 -3.52
C HIS A 245 -11.13 -30.42 -2.67
N THR A 246 -12.17 -29.76 -2.16
CA THR A 246 -13.31 -30.40 -1.45
C THR A 246 -12.91 -31.40 -0.34
N ILE A 247 -11.89 -31.07 0.47
CA ILE A 247 -11.38 -31.91 1.58
C ILE A 247 -12.34 -31.93 2.81
N LEU A 248 -13.31 -31.01 2.86
CA LEU A 248 -14.38 -30.90 3.88
C LEU A 248 -13.99 -30.73 5.37
N ASN A 249 -12.70 -30.84 5.75
CA ASN A 249 -12.22 -30.54 7.11
C ASN A 249 -12.75 -29.20 7.67
N CYS A 250 -12.87 -28.20 6.81
CA CYS A 250 -13.35 -26.86 7.14
C CYS A 250 -14.78 -26.81 7.70
N THR A 251 -15.69 -27.63 7.16
CA THR A 251 -17.06 -27.79 7.65
C THR A 251 -17.06 -28.66 8.90
N ARG A 252 -16.34 -29.80 8.89
CA ARG A 252 -16.27 -30.72 10.04
C ARG A 252 -15.75 -30.07 11.33
N THR A 253 -14.83 -29.12 11.22
CA THR A 253 -14.20 -28.47 12.38
C THR A 253 -14.91 -27.18 12.82
N CYS A 254 -15.95 -26.71 12.12
CA CYS A 254 -16.51 -25.39 12.39
C CYS A 254 -17.24 -25.35 13.75
N PRO A 255 -16.77 -24.58 14.75
CA PRO A 255 -17.36 -24.57 16.09
C PRO A 255 -18.74 -23.89 16.15
N LYS A 256 -19.20 -23.32 15.03
CA LYS A 256 -20.53 -22.70 14.87
C LYS A 256 -21.44 -23.51 13.93
N GLY A 257 -21.03 -24.70 13.49
CA GLY A 257 -21.83 -25.57 12.61
C GLY A 257 -22.03 -25.05 11.18
N LEU A 258 -21.26 -24.04 10.75
CA LEU A 258 -21.37 -23.45 9.42
C LEU A 258 -20.76 -24.38 8.36
N ASN A 259 -21.14 -24.18 7.09
CA ASN A 259 -20.66 -25.00 5.98
C ASN A 259 -19.85 -24.19 4.93
N PRO A 260 -18.57 -23.84 5.22
CA PRO A 260 -17.68 -23.19 4.25
C PRO A 260 -17.51 -23.97 2.95
N ALA A 261 -17.51 -25.30 3.00
CA ALA A 261 -17.39 -26.12 1.79
C ALA A 261 -18.57 -25.91 0.82
N LYS A 262 -19.80 -25.81 1.34
CA LYS A 262 -20.98 -25.47 0.53
C LYS A 262 -20.88 -24.07 -0.03
N ALA A 263 -20.50 -23.07 0.78
CA ALA A 263 -20.32 -21.71 0.29
C ALA A 263 -19.30 -21.62 -0.86
N ILE A 264 -18.16 -22.32 -0.75
CA ILE A 264 -17.18 -22.43 -1.84
C ILE A 264 -17.76 -23.11 -3.09
N ALA A 265 -18.57 -24.15 -2.92
CA ALA A 265 -19.22 -24.85 -4.04
C ALA A 265 -20.23 -23.95 -4.77
N GLU A 266 -21.04 -23.15 -4.05
CA GLU A 266 -21.95 -22.18 -4.67
C GLU A 266 -21.18 -21.06 -5.40
N ILE A 267 -20.05 -20.55 -4.86
CA ILE A 267 -19.17 -19.64 -5.62
C ILE A 267 -18.71 -20.31 -6.92
N LYS A 268 -18.17 -21.53 -6.86
CA LYS A 268 -17.68 -22.24 -8.06
C LYS A 268 -18.80 -22.47 -9.10
N LYS A 269 -20.03 -22.67 -8.64
CA LYS A 269 -21.23 -22.77 -9.49
C LYS A 269 -21.58 -21.43 -10.13
N GLU A 270 -21.63 -20.34 -9.37
CA GLU A 270 -21.86 -18.98 -9.91
C GLU A 270 -20.77 -18.53 -10.89
N MET A 271 -19.54 -19.02 -10.73
CA MET A 271 -18.44 -18.83 -11.69
C MET A 271 -18.66 -19.61 -12.99
N ALA A 272 -19.11 -20.87 -12.91
CA ALA A 272 -19.25 -21.75 -14.08
C ALA A 272 -20.43 -21.38 -15.00
N PHE A 273 -21.50 -20.78 -14.46
CA PHE A 273 -22.71 -20.43 -15.21
C PHE A 273 -22.82 -18.94 -15.59
N CYS A 274 -21.73 -18.15 -15.47
CA CYS A 274 -21.76 -16.72 -15.79
C CYS A 274 -21.53 -16.47 -17.29
N GLU A 275 -22.51 -15.83 -17.95
CA GLU A 275 -22.63 -15.66 -19.41
C GLU A 275 -21.58 -14.73 -20.07
N THR A 276 -20.57 -14.29 -19.30
CA THR A 276 -19.43 -13.47 -19.75
C THR A 276 -18.53 -14.12 -20.81
N ALA A 277 -18.73 -15.41 -21.11
CA ALA A 277 -18.06 -16.11 -22.21
C ALA A 277 -18.54 -15.68 -23.61
N LEU A 278 -19.78 -15.19 -23.75
CA LEU A 278 -20.38 -14.88 -25.06
C LEU A 278 -19.99 -13.48 -25.60
N LEU A 279 -19.81 -12.49 -24.74
CA LEU A 279 -19.51 -11.11 -25.17
C LEU A 279 -18.12 -10.95 -25.80
N LYS A 280 -17.14 -11.79 -25.43
CA LYS A 280 -15.78 -11.77 -26.00
C LYS A 280 -15.69 -12.25 -27.45
N PHE A 281 -16.78 -12.75 -28.04
CA PHE A 281 -16.79 -13.23 -29.43
C PHE A 281 -17.17 -12.17 -30.47
N PHE A 282 -17.78 -11.04 -30.07
CA PHE A 282 -18.37 -10.08 -31.03
C PHE A 282 -17.55 -8.80 -31.29
N GLU A 283 -16.52 -8.50 -30.50
CA GLU A 283 -15.69 -7.29 -30.67
C GLU A 283 -14.31 -7.58 -31.32
N LYS A 284 -14.33 -7.92 -32.62
CA LYS A 284 -13.16 -7.79 -33.50
C LYS A 284 -13.46 -6.81 -34.64
N PRO A 285 -12.68 -5.74 -34.83
CA PRO A 285 -12.80 -4.90 -36.02
C PRO A 285 -12.40 -5.69 -37.27
N GLN A 286 -13.19 -5.61 -38.34
CA GLN A 286 -12.80 -6.15 -39.64
C GLN A 286 -11.73 -5.25 -40.28
N SER A 287 -10.52 -5.77 -40.47
CA SER A 287 -9.48 -5.12 -41.27
C SER A 287 -9.54 -5.58 -42.73
N THR A 288 -9.26 -4.65 -43.65
CA THR A 288 -9.50 -4.81 -45.10
C THR A 288 -8.23 -5.16 -45.90
N GLY A 289 -8.34 -6.13 -46.80
CA GLY A 289 -7.31 -6.47 -47.82
C GLY A 289 -6.18 -7.40 -47.34
N ARG A 290 -5.56 -8.26 -48.18
CA ARG A 290 -5.67 -8.45 -49.65
C ARG A 290 -5.41 -9.95 -50.02
N ARG A 291 -5.88 -10.38 -51.20
CA ARG A 291 -6.05 -11.79 -51.65
C ARG A 291 -4.77 -12.60 -51.95
N ARG A 292 -4.84 -13.92 -51.73
CA ARG A 292 -4.67 -15.09 -52.67
C ARG A 292 -5.28 -16.31 -51.95
N GLY A 293 -5.97 -17.31 -52.52
CA GLY A 293 -6.45 -17.62 -53.88
C GLY A 293 -6.73 -19.15 -53.97
N THR A 294 -7.86 -19.57 -54.58
CA THR A 294 -8.46 -20.95 -54.57
C THR A 294 -9.10 -21.39 -53.23
N GLY A 295 -10.25 -22.08 -53.15
CA GLY A 295 -11.32 -22.39 -54.14
C GLY A 295 -12.39 -23.35 -53.54
N LEU A 296 -13.67 -23.26 -53.97
CA LEU A 296 -14.83 -24.15 -53.65
C LEU A 296 -15.34 -24.16 -52.18
N VAL A 297 -16.64 -24.21 -51.79
CA VAL A 297 -18.00 -24.05 -52.40
C VAL A 297 -18.94 -23.44 -51.34
N ALA A 298 -19.99 -22.70 -51.72
CA ALA A 298 -21.11 -22.26 -50.86
C ALA A 298 -22.44 -22.94 -51.32
N ALA A 299 -23.61 -22.94 -50.67
CA ALA A 299 -24.20 -22.13 -49.59
C ALA A 299 -25.50 -22.82 -49.04
N ARG A 300 -26.30 -22.07 -48.24
CA ARG A 300 -27.66 -22.36 -47.69
C ARG A 300 -27.68 -23.28 -46.45
N ALA A 301 -28.55 -23.08 -45.44
CA ALA A 301 -29.62 -22.08 -45.17
C ALA A 301 -29.51 -21.66 -43.67
N GLY A 302 -30.28 -20.73 -43.07
CA GLY A 302 -31.35 -19.83 -43.50
C GLY A 302 -31.96 -19.21 -42.22
N ARG A 303 -32.24 -17.90 -42.17
CA ARG A 303 -32.82 -17.24 -40.98
C ARG A 303 -34.33 -17.11 -41.09
N GLN A 304 -35.07 -17.70 -40.16
CA GLN A 304 -36.45 -17.37 -39.76
C GLN A 304 -36.66 -18.06 -38.41
N ALA A 305 -36.91 -17.34 -37.33
CA ALA A 305 -38.22 -17.15 -36.66
C ALA A 305 -37.87 -16.78 -35.19
N LEU A 306 -38.64 -16.08 -34.35
CA LEU A 306 -40.01 -15.55 -34.39
C LEU A 306 -40.07 -14.27 -33.53
N ARG A 307 -41.12 -13.46 -33.69
CA ARG A 307 -41.51 -12.33 -32.82
C ARG A 307 -43.04 -12.40 -32.68
N ALA A 308 -43.61 -11.92 -31.56
CA ALA A 308 -45.05 -11.95 -31.22
C ALA A 308 -45.66 -13.36 -31.00
N ASP A 309 -46.72 -13.58 -30.20
CA ASP A 309 -47.45 -12.71 -29.25
C ASP A 309 -48.26 -13.53 -28.20
N TYR A 310 -48.67 -12.85 -27.12
CA TYR A 310 -49.83 -13.02 -26.21
C TYR A 310 -50.68 -14.33 -26.07
N ALA A 311 -50.87 -14.70 -24.78
CA ALA A 311 -52.14 -14.91 -24.03
C ALA A 311 -52.89 -16.28 -23.95
N CYS A 312 -53.50 -16.47 -22.75
CA CYS A 312 -54.63 -17.35 -22.35
C CYS A 312 -54.41 -18.90 -22.33
N ASP A 313 -55.02 -19.70 -21.44
CA ASP A 313 -55.95 -19.42 -20.32
C ASP A 313 -56.03 -20.55 -19.24
N GLY A 314 -56.68 -20.27 -18.10
CA GLY A 314 -57.22 -21.22 -17.09
C GLY A 314 -56.24 -21.84 -16.08
N SER A 315 -56.59 -22.14 -14.81
CA SER A 315 -57.78 -21.91 -13.96
C SER A 315 -57.37 -22.21 -12.48
N GLY A 316 -58.01 -21.75 -11.39
CA GLY A 316 -59.13 -20.82 -11.17
C GLY A 316 -59.41 -20.67 -9.65
N ASN A 317 -60.35 -19.78 -9.28
CA ASN A 317 -61.00 -19.57 -7.96
C ASN A 317 -60.11 -19.25 -6.73
N GLU A 318 -60.52 -18.54 -5.67
CA GLU A 318 -61.60 -17.60 -5.27
C GLU A 318 -60.96 -16.80 -4.09
N GLU A 319 -61.34 -15.60 -3.63
CA GLU A 319 -62.68 -15.03 -3.41
C GLU A 319 -62.58 -13.50 -3.17
N SER A 320 -63.70 -12.77 -3.34
CA SER A 320 -63.85 -11.31 -3.12
C SER A 320 -63.60 -10.84 -1.67
N THR A 321 -63.11 -9.62 -1.38
CA THR A 321 -63.77 -8.29 -1.42
C THR A 321 -62.70 -7.24 -1.01
N GLY A 322 -62.70 -5.94 -1.34
CA GLY A 322 -63.74 -5.04 -1.84
C GLY A 322 -63.97 -3.89 -0.85
N TYR A 323 -63.35 -2.72 -1.04
CA TYR A 323 -63.94 -1.36 -0.88
C TYR A 323 -62.89 -0.23 -1.04
N LEU A 324 -63.25 0.79 -1.82
CA LEU A 324 -62.52 2.06 -2.02
C LEU A 324 -62.79 3.02 -0.85
N PHE A 325 -61.90 4.01 -0.61
CA PHE A 325 -62.34 5.40 -0.53
C PHE A 325 -61.19 6.42 -0.77
N SER A 326 -61.58 7.57 -1.33
CA SER A 326 -60.75 8.74 -1.66
C SER A 326 -60.57 9.69 -0.45
N GLY A 327 -59.55 10.57 -0.49
CA GLY A 327 -59.45 11.70 0.45
C GLY A 327 -58.13 12.48 0.39
N ALA A 328 -58.11 13.61 -0.30
CA ALA A 328 -57.01 14.59 -0.28
C ALA A 328 -57.30 15.73 0.71
N SER A 329 -56.28 16.42 1.24
CA SER A 329 -56.27 17.90 1.45
C SER A 329 -54.99 18.43 2.12
N HIS A 330 -54.75 19.74 1.94
CA HIS A 330 -53.61 20.53 2.41
C HIS A 330 -53.76 21.06 3.85
N LEU A 331 -52.63 21.49 4.46
CA LEU A 331 -52.39 22.75 5.25
C LEU A 331 -51.17 22.49 6.20
N SER A 332 -50.01 23.15 6.09
CA SER A 332 -49.64 24.58 6.25
C SER A 332 -49.32 25.04 7.70
N SER A 333 -48.03 24.96 8.05
CA SER A 333 -47.28 25.94 8.89
C SER A 333 -47.67 26.10 10.39
N PRO A 334 -47.00 26.99 11.17
CA PRO A 334 -45.61 26.87 11.66
C PRO A 334 -45.50 27.07 13.21
N ILE A 335 -44.28 27.11 13.80
CA ILE A 335 -43.82 28.12 14.82
C ILE A 335 -42.51 27.74 15.59
N ALA A 336 -41.58 28.70 15.58
CA ALA A 336 -40.55 29.13 16.56
C ALA A 336 -39.70 28.18 17.46
N ARG A 337 -38.37 28.30 17.25
CA ARG A 337 -37.29 28.70 18.20
C ARG A 337 -37.38 28.34 19.70
N GLN A 338 -36.35 27.61 20.16
CA GLN A 338 -35.35 27.95 21.20
C GLN A 338 -34.43 26.71 21.39
N GLY A 339 -33.12 26.76 21.64
CA GLY A 339 -32.15 27.84 21.74
C GLY A 339 -31.00 27.47 22.69
N ARG A 340 -29.73 27.44 22.22
CA ARG A 340 -28.49 27.69 23.01
C ARG A 340 -27.24 27.44 22.16
N GLN A 341 -26.46 28.49 21.93
CA GLN A 341 -25.08 28.39 21.46
C GLN A 341 -24.16 28.04 22.65
N LEU A 342 -23.16 27.19 22.42
CA LEU A 342 -21.95 27.16 23.21
C LEU A 342 -20.76 27.41 22.27
N SER A 343 -19.94 28.40 22.63
CA SER A 343 -18.81 28.86 21.84
C SER A 343 -17.63 27.90 21.93
N LEU A 344 -17.03 27.54 20.80
CA LEU A 344 -15.72 26.91 20.72
C LEU A 344 -14.84 27.70 19.74
N ASN A 345 -13.62 28.00 20.17
CA ASN A 345 -12.72 28.92 19.49
C ASN A 345 -12.24 28.39 18.14
N THR A 346 -12.30 29.26 17.12
CA THR A 346 -11.71 29.03 15.80
C THR A 346 -10.18 29.27 15.85
N PRO A 347 -9.33 28.36 15.33
CA PRO A 347 -7.92 28.67 15.12
C PRO A 347 -7.77 29.69 13.98
N ARG A 348 -6.88 30.68 14.16
CA ARG A 348 -6.58 31.70 13.14
C ARG A 348 -6.03 31.06 11.87
N ARG A 349 -6.62 31.38 10.71
CA ARG A 349 -5.96 31.22 9.41
C ARG A 349 -4.81 32.24 9.33
N TRP A 350 -3.58 31.79 9.13
CA TRP A 350 -2.56 32.65 8.52
C TRP A 350 -2.88 32.79 7.04
N ALA A 351 -3.07 34.02 6.58
CA ALA A 351 -3.15 34.32 5.16
C ALA A 351 -1.73 34.36 4.59
N SER A 352 -1.46 33.53 3.57
CA SER A 352 -0.23 33.63 2.78
C SER A 352 -0.31 34.84 1.86
N SER A 353 0.44 35.90 2.16
CA SER A 353 0.65 36.99 1.20
C SER A 353 1.56 36.49 0.09
N ALA A 354 1.06 36.44 -1.15
CA ALA A 354 1.91 36.23 -2.32
C ALA A 354 2.87 37.41 -2.46
N ALA A 355 4.17 37.16 -2.27
CA ALA A 355 5.21 38.14 -2.57
C ALA A 355 5.41 38.23 -4.09
N ALA A 356 5.66 39.44 -4.58
CA ALA A 356 5.97 39.67 -5.99
C ALA A 356 7.31 38.98 -6.37
N PRO A 357 7.47 38.53 -7.64
CA PRO A 357 8.72 37.94 -8.09
C PRO A 357 9.87 38.97 -8.02
N PRO A 358 11.10 38.54 -7.65
CA PRO A 358 12.27 39.40 -7.68
C PRO A 358 12.63 39.82 -9.13
N PRO A 359 13.38 40.91 -9.32
CA PRO A 359 13.87 41.30 -10.64
C PRO A 359 14.75 40.20 -11.25
N ALA A 360 14.65 40.02 -12.57
CA ALA A 360 15.43 39.02 -13.31
C ALA A 360 16.94 39.28 -13.19
N SER A 361 17.72 38.21 -13.07
CA SER A 361 19.18 38.27 -13.22
C SER A 361 19.55 38.83 -14.61
N GLN A 362 20.67 39.55 -14.67
CA GLN A 362 21.19 40.13 -15.91
C GLN A 362 22.04 39.14 -16.73
N MET A 363 22.35 37.95 -16.21
CA MET A 363 23.13 36.92 -16.92
C MET A 363 22.55 35.51 -16.71
N PRO A 364 22.63 34.62 -17.72
CA PRO A 364 22.07 33.28 -17.59
C PRO A 364 22.80 32.45 -16.53
N PHE A 365 22.04 31.66 -15.79
CA PHE A 365 22.55 30.64 -14.91
C PHE A 365 23.08 29.43 -15.68
N THR A 366 24.05 28.77 -15.06
CA THR A 366 24.71 27.55 -15.52
C THR A 366 24.72 26.52 -14.40
N TYR A 367 24.70 25.25 -14.77
CA TYR A 367 24.46 24.14 -13.84
C TYR A 367 25.55 23.09 -13.97
N SER A 368 26.36 22.95 -12.92
CA SER A 368 27.42 21.94 -12.85
C SER A 368 26.87 20.73 -12.11
N VAL A 369 26.67 19.62 -12.84
CA VAL A 369 25.91 18.46 -12.35
C VAL A 369 26.78 17.21 -12.27
N ALA A 370 26.62 16.44 -11.20
CA ALA A 370 27.18 15.10 -11.06
C ALA A 370 26.17 14.19 -10.35
N ALA A 371 26.38 12.88 -10.45
CA ALA A 371 25.61 11.87 -9.73
C ALA A 371 26.52 10.85 -9.07
N SER A 372 26.03 10.21 -8.01
CA SER A 372 26.70 9.12 -7.30
C SER A 372 25.66 8.11 -6.81
N TYR A 373 25.98 6.82 -6.89
CA TYR A 373 24.97 5.76 -6.80
C TYR A 373 25.57 4.43 -6.34
N ILE A 374 24.80 3.58 -5.67
CA ILE A 374 25.24 2.23 -5.28
C ILE A 374 24.06 1.31 -4.98
N GLY A 375 24.10 0.10 -5.53
CA GLY A 375 23.13 -0.94 -5.19
C GLY A 375 23.24 -1.43 -3.73
N LYS A 376 22.14 -1.82 -3.09
CA LYS A 376 22.07 -2.28 -1.69
C LYS A 376 23.10 -3.37 -1.37
N ASP A 377 23.22 -4.35 -2.26
CA ASP A 377 24.09 -5.53 -2.08
C ASP A 377 25.55 -5.32 -2.50
N ARG A 378 25.96 -4.08 -2.84
CA ARG A 378 27.31 -3.76 -3.32
C ARG A 378 28.11 -2.90 -2.32
N PRO A 379 29.44 -3.07 -2.23
CA PRO A 379 30.32 -2.16 -1.51
C PRO A 379 30.46 -0.85 -2.28
N TYR A 380 30.40 0.29 -1.58
CA TYR A 380 30.54 1.60 -2.20
C TYR A 380 32.01 1.97 -2.43
N ASP A 381 32.33 2.46 -3.62
CA ASP A 381 33.62 3.04 -3.98
C ASP A 381 33.41 4.37 -4.74
N PRO A 382 33.73 5.53 -4.13
CA PRO A 382 33.47 6.83 -4.74
C PRO A 382 34.32 7.13 -5.99
N ALA A 383 35.37 6.36 -6.27
CA ALA A 383 36.19 6.53 -7.48
C ALA A 383 35.54 5.92 -8.74
N THR A 384 34.64 4.95 -8.57
CA THR A 384 33.97 4.20 -9.65
C THR A 384 32.46 4.48 -9.72
N HIS A 385 31.85 4.78 -8.57
CA HIS A 385 30.42 5.00 -8.41
C HIS A 385 30.01 6.47 -8.59
N VAL A 386 30.57 7.13 -9.61
CA VAL A 386 30.36 8.57 -9.87
C VAL A 386 30.15 8.83 -11.36
N PHE A 387 29.24 9.74 -11.66
CA PHE A 387 28.95 10.23 -13.01
C PHE A 387 29.11 11.75 -13.06
N HIS A 388 29.83 12.23 -14.08
CA HIS A 388 30.03 13.65 -14.32
C HIS A 388 29.23 14.06 -15.57
N PHE A 389 28.33 15.04 -15.45
CA PHE A 389 27.57 15.51 -16.60
C PHE A 389 28.45 16.36 -17.53
N ASN A 390 28.35 16.09 -18.83
CA ASN A 390 28.92 16.93 -19.88
C ASN A 390 27.81 17.26 -20.90
N PRO A 391 27.42 18.55 -21.09
CA PRO A 391 26.35 18.92 -21.99
C PRO A 391 26.64 18.63 -23.46
N HIS A 392 27.91 18.45 -23.84
CA HIS A 392 28.31 18.12 -25.21
C HIS A 392 28.21 16.61 -25.52
N HIS A 393 28.05 15.75 -24.51
CA HIS A 393 27.84 14.33 -24.75
C HIS A 393 26.49 14.09 -25.42
N ARG A 394 26.50 13.37 -26.55
CA ARG A 394 25.28 12.95 -27.23
C ARG A 394 24.61 11.85 -26.44
N ILE A 395 23.34 12.05 -26.09
CA ILE A 395 22.52 11.00 -25.49
C ILE A 395 22.07 10.05 -26.60
N GLN A 396 22.44 8.77 -26.46
CA GLN A 396 21.95 7.69 -27.31
C GLN A 396 21.14 6.72 -26.42
N PRO A 397 19.94 6.29 -26.84
CA PRO A 397 19.23 5.22 -26.17
C PRO A 397 20.08 3.94 -26.20
N ASN A 398 20.44 3.43 -25.02
CA ASN A 398 21.30 2.25 -24.89
C ASN A 398 20.57 1.16 -24.13
N ASN A 399 20.02 0.19 -24.87
CA ASN A 399 19.21 -0.89 -24.31
C ASN A 399 20.09 -2.02 -23.72
N ASN A 400 21.42 -1.89 -23.73
CA ASN A 400 22.32 -2.87 -23.13
C ASN A 400 22.35 -2.72 -21.61
N LYS A 401 21.58 -3.57 -20.91
CA LYS A 401 21.50 -3.60 -19.44
C LYS A 401 22.87 -3.69 -18.74
N ARG A 402 23.91 -4.25 -19.39
CA ARG A 402 25.26 -4.37 -18.83
C ARG A 402 26.04 -3.04 -18.75
N LEU A 403 25.53 -1.99 -19.40
CA LEU A 403 26.10 -0.64 -19.39
C LEU A 403 25.32 0.32 -18.48
N ARG A 404 24.38 -0.21 -17.68
CA ARG A 404 23.72 0.56 -16.61
C ARG A 404 24.75 0.90 -15.50
N PRO A 405 24.61 2.07 -14.86
CA PRO A 405 25.22 2.34 -13.55
C PRO A 405 24.98 1.19 -12.56
N GLU A 406 25.91 0.95 -11.62
CA GLU A 406 25.73 -0.01 -10.51
C GLU A 406 24.81 0.55 -9.40
N SER A 407 23.72 1.22 -9.80
CA SER A 407 22.71 1.87 -8.94
C SER A 407 21.65 0.90 -8.38
N GLY A 408 21.72 -0.38 -8.71
CA GLY A 408 20.76 -1.39 -8.26
C GLY A 408 19.42 -1.25 -8.98
N GLN A 409 18.34 -0.99 -8.23
CA GLN A 409 17.00 -0.74 -8.78
C GLN A 409 16.78 0.74 -9.13
N ASP A 410 17.60 1.64 -8.58
CA ASP A 410 17.54 3.07 -8.84
C ASP A 410 18.12 3.43 -10.21
N ALA A 411 17.64 4.53 -10.77
CA ALA A 411 18.22 5.18 -11.92
C ALA A 411 18.27 6.71 -11.75
N PHE A 412 19.07 7.36 -12.57
CA PHE A 412 19.08 8.81 -12.73
C PHE A 412 19.22 9.20 -14.19
N PHE A 413 18.96 10.47 -14.49
CA PHE A 413 19.37 11.07 -15.74
C PHE A 413 19.82 12.52 -15.55
N VAL A 414 20.66 12.98 -16.47
CA VAL A 414 20.99 14.40 -16.67
C VAL A 414 21.09 14.64 -18.18
N SER A 415 20.46 15.70 -18.68
CA SER A 415 20.44 16.08 -20.09
C SER A 415 20.36 17.59 -20.24
N ARG A 416 20.96 18.15 -21.29
CA ARG A 416 20.59 19.50 -21.74
C ARG A 416 19.16 19.49 -22.31
N VAL A 417 18.47 20.62 -22.21
CA VAL A 417 17.14 20.82 -22.81
C VAL A 417 17.32 21.43 -24.20
N GLY A 418 17.59 20.59 -25.18
CA GLY A 418 17.94 21.03 -26.53
C GLY A 418 19.06 22.08 -26.54
N ASP A 419 18.85 23.14 -27.32
CA ASP A 419 19.75 24.29 -27.42
C ASP A 419 19.29 25.49 -26.54
N THR A 420 18.41 25.27 -25.55
CA THR A 420 17.87 26.35 -24.69
C THR A 420 18.88 26.91 -23.67
N GLY A 421 19.94 26.16 -23.37
CA GLY A 421 20.83 26.41 -22.22
C GLY A 421 20.33 25.80 -20.90
N GLY A 422 19.08 25.35 -20.83
CA GLY A 422 18.52 24.68 -19.65
C GLY A 422 19.02 23.24 -19.48
N VAL A 423 18.89 22.71 -18.26
CA VAL A 423 19.25 21.33 -17.89
C VAL A 423 18.03 20.62 -17.31
N ALA A 424 17.79 19.40 -17.78
CA ALA A 424 16.83 18.45 -17.21
C ALA A 424 17.58 17.37 -16.44
N LEU A 425 17.11 17.03 -15.25
CA LEU A 425 17.68 15.95 -14.44
C LEU A 425 16.62 15.28 -13.58
N GLY A 426 16.95 14.14 -12.99
CA GLY A 426 16.08 13.47 -12.05
C GLY A 426 16.60 12.13 -11.56
N VAL A 427 15.90 11.59 -10.57
CA VAL A 427 16.12 10.26 -9.96
C VAL A 427 14.80 9.48 -10.01
N ALA A 428 14.89 8.18 -10.25
CA ALA A 428 13.75 7.26 -10.20
C ALA A 428 14.17 6.00 -9.42
N ASP A 429 13.56 5.74 -8.26
CA ASP A 429 13.79 4.51 -7.49
C ASP A 429 12.85 3.40 -7.99
N GLY A 430 13.41 2.25 -8.32
CA GLY A 430 12.67 1.11 -8.89
C GLY A 430 12.01 0.26 -7.81
N VAL A 431 10.68 0.17 -7.83
CA VAL A 431 9.90 -0.46 -6.75
C VAL A 431 10.22 -1.96 -6.63
N GLY A 432 10.99 -2.31 -5.60
CA GLY A 432 11.53 -3.66 -5.38
C GLY A 432 10.49 -4.79 -5.32
N GLY A 433 9.24 -4.51 -4.95
CA GLY A 433 8.14 -5.50 -4.91
C GLY A 433 7.80 -6.15 -6.27
N TRP A 434 8.28 -5.59 -7.39
CA TRP A 434 8.16 -6.23 -8.70
C TRP A 434 9.06 -7.49 -8.84
N MET A 435 10.12 -7.62 -8.05
CA MET A 435 10.98 -8.81 -8.05
C MET A 435 10.21 -10.10 -7.71
N ASP A 436 9.25 -10.02 -6.78
CA ASP A 436 8.41 -11.17 -6.38
C ASP A 436 7.55 -11.69 -7.55
N SER A 437 7.34 -10.86 -8.58
CA SER A 437 6.66 -11.22 -9.83
C SER A 437 7.61 -11.64 -10.95
N GLY A 438 8.91 -11.80 -10.67
CA GLY A 438 9.94 -12.12 -11.66
C GLY A 438 10.27 -10.95 -12.61
N VAL A 439 9.96 -9.72 -12.20
CA VAL A 439 10.17 -8.49 -12.98
C VAL A 439 11.35 -7.72 -12.38
N ASP A 440 12.31 -7.33 -13.21
CA ASP A 440 13.46 -6.51 -12.81
C ASP A 440 13.03 -5.04 -12.65
N PRO A 441 13.00 -4.46 -11.43
CA PRO A 441 12.56 -3.07 -11.23
C PRO A 441 13.47 -2.07 -11.96
N ALA A 442 14.74 -2.42 -12.18
CA ALA A 442 15.70 -1.59 -12.90
C ALA A 442 15.35 -1.42 -14.39
N ASP A 443 14.50 -2.28 -14.96
CA ASP A 443 14.03 -2.07 -16.33
C ASP A 443 13.15 -0.84 -16.46
N PHE A 444 12.26 -0.63 -15.49
CA PHE A 444 11.36 0.50 -15.50
C PHE A 444 12.09 1.81 -15.18
N SER A 445 12.86 1.87 -14.09
CA SER A 445 13.54 3.09 -13.64
C SER A 445 14.58 3.59 -14.67
N HIS A 446 15.45 2.71 -15.17
CA HIS A 446 16.43 3.09 -16.20
C HIS A 446 15.76 3.39 -17.55
N GLY A 447 14.68 2.68 -17.91
CA GLY A 447 13.89 2.97 -19.10
C GLY A 447 13.27 4.37 -19.04
N LEU A 448 12.68 4.74 -17.90
CA LEU A 448 12.08 6.05 -17.65
C LEU A 448 13.13 7.16 -17.75
N CYS A 449 14.25 7.00 -17.04
CA CYS A 449 15.37 7.95 -17.07
C CYS A 449 15.96 8.12 -18.48
N GLY A 450 16.21 7.02 -19.21
CA GLY A 450 16.74 7.07 -20.58
C GLY A 450 15.81 7.76 -21.57
N ASN A 451 14.50 7.51 -21.47
CA ASN A 451 13.50 8.17 -22.31
C ASN A 451 13.39 9.68 -22.00
N MET A 452 13.35 10.08 -20.72
CA MET A 452 13.36 11.50 -20.34
C MET A 452 14.64 12.21 -20.83
N ALA A 453 15.81 11.59 -20.68
CA ALA A 453 17.06 12.14 -21.17
C ALA A 453 17.03 12.38 -22.69
N SER A 454 16.54 11.42 -23.46
CA SER A 454 16.37 11.51 -24.91
C SER A 454 15.38 12.63 -25.32
N VAL A 455 14.23 12.70 -24.65
CA VAL A 455 13.19 13.73 -24.90
C VAL A 455 13.72 15.14 -24.60
N ALA A 456 14.44 15.33 -23.49
CA ALA A 456 15.05 16.61 -23.14
C ALA A 456 16.13 17.00 -24.17
N TYR A 457 17.02 16.07 -24.53
CA TYR A 457 18.09 16.30 -25.51
C TYR A 457 17.54 16.68 -26.90
N ALA A 458 16.46 16.03 -27.33
CA ALA A 458 15.84 16.26 -28.64
C ALA A 458 14.85 17.45 -28.67
N HIS A 459 14.58 18.09 -27.53
CA HIS A 459 13.65 19.21 -27.46
C HIS A 459 14.13 20.38 -28.34
N ARG A 460 13.21 21.00 -29.08
CA ARG A 460 13.46 22.23 -29.83
C ARG A 460 12.41 23.27 -29.41
N PRO A 461 12.82 24.40 -28.79
CA PRO A 461 11.90 25.47 -28.47
C PRO A 461 11.34 26.10 -29.76
N SER A 462 10.13 26.65 -29.67
CA SER A 462 9.55 27.44 -30.77
C SER A 462 10.34 28.74 -30.91
N ALA A 463 10.74 29.11 -32.14
CA ALA A 463 11.31 30.43 -32.37
C ALA A 463 10.24 31.52 -32.16
N PRO A 464 10.57 32.69 -31.59
CA PRO A 464 9.66 33.83 -31.58
C PRO A 464 9.37 34.27 -33.02
N PRO A 465 8.17 34.79 -33.32
CA PRO A 465 7.83 35.22 -34.68
C PRO A 465 8.67 36.43 -35.08
N ALA A 466 9.69 36.19 -35.92
CA ALA A 466 10.30 37.25 -36.71
C ALA A 466 9.26 37.80 -37.72
N GLY A 467 9.38 39.09 -38.03
CA GLY A 467 8.38 39.82 -38.82
C GLY A 467 8.08 39.18 -40.18
N ALA A 468 6.84 39.39 -40.64
CA ALA A 468 6.33 38.83 -41.89
C ALA A 468 7.16 39.23 -43.13
N GLN A 469 7.41 38.26 -44.00
CA GLN A 469 7.27 38.41 -45.46
C GLN A 469 7.14 37.05 -46.14
N ASP A 470 6.51 37.05 -47.31
CA ASP A 470 5.98 35.86 -48.00
C ASP A 470 7.03 34.85 -48.47
N GLN A 471 6.69 33.55 -48.38
CA GLN A 471 6.57 32.66 -49.55
C GLN A 471 6.03 31.27 -49.18
N GLN A 472 5.24 30.68 -50.09
CA GLN A 472 4.57 29.39 -49.89
C GLN A 472 5.53 28.20 -50.11
N LEU A 473 5.75 27.41 -49.04
CA LEU A 473 6.31 26.05 -49.08
C LEU A 473 5.49 25.17 -48.09
N PRO A 474 5.47 23.83 -48.22
CA PRO A 474 4.48 23.01 -47.55
C PRO A 474 4.68 22.99 -46.03
N SER A 475 3.55 22.98 -45.32
CA SER A 475 3.40 23.13 -43.87
C SER A 475 4.50 22.47 -43.04
N ALA A 476 5.32 23.28 -42.39
CA ALA A 476 6.20 22.84 -41.30
C ALA A 476 5.36 22.21 -40.17
N PRO A 477 5.91 21.22 -39.43
CA PRO A 477 5.20 20.59 -38.33
C PRO A 477 4.83 21.62 -37.25
N ALA A 478 3.63 21.48 -36.68
CA ALA A 478 3.09 22.39 -35.69
C ALA A 478 4.02 22.58 -34.48
N ALA A 479 4.04 23.79 -33.93
CA ALA A 479 4.95 24.18 -32.86
C ALA A 479 4.87 23.25 -31.64
N SER A 480 6.03 22.74 -31.20
CA SER A 480 6.13 21.99 -29.94
C SER A 480 5.87 22.93 -28.75
N PRO A 481 5.02 22.53 -27.78
CA PRO A 481 4.79 23.32 -26.57
C PRO A 481 6.05 23.35 -25.69
N PRO A 482 6.20 24.36 -24.81
CA PRO A 482 7.34 24.46 -23.91
C PRO A 482 7.43 23.24 -22.98
N LEU A 483 8.65 22.75 -22.76
CA LEU A 483 8.89 21.61 -21.89
C LEU A 483 8.73 22.02 -20.41
N THR A 484 7.86 21.32 -19.70
CA THR A 484 7.66 21.43 -18.23
C THR A 484 8.10 20.13 -17.56
N ALA A 485 8.45 20.15 -16.28
CA ALA A 485 8.95 18.97 -15.57
C ALA A 485 7.91 17.84 -15.59
N ARG A 486 6.63 18.18 -15.37
CA ARG A 486 5.51 17.23 -15.52
C ARG A 486 5.36 16.73 -16.96
N ARG A 487 5.54 17.57 -17.98
CA ARG A 487 5.45 17.13 -19.39
C ARG A 487 6.62 16.21 -19.76
N LEU A 488 7.81 16.44 -19.22
CA LEU A 488 8.96 15.56 -19.39
C LEU A 488 8.69 14.19 -18.75
N LEU A 489 8.22 14.17 -17.50
CA LEU A 489 7.81 12.93 -16.82
C LEU A 489 6.71 12.18 -17.60
N GLN A 490 5.71 12.90 -18.13
CA GLN A 490 4.66 12.30 -18.97
C GLN A 490 5.24 11.68 -20.25
N LEU A 491 6.09 12.41 -20.99
CA LEU A 491 6.69 11.90 -22.23
C LEU A 491 7.62 10.70 -21.99
N GLY A 492 8.36 10.71 -20.87
CA GLY A 492 9.17 9.56 -20.44
C GLY A 492 8.32 8.34 -20.12
N TYR A 493 7.24 8.53 -19.34
CA TYR A 493 6.32 7.47 -18.97
C TYR A 493 5.57 6.90 -20.17
N ASP A 494 5.04 7.76 -21.05
CA ASP A 494 4.36 7.34 -22.29
C ASP A 494 5.29 6.47 -23.17
N ALA A 495 6.58 6.80 -23.22
CA ALA A 495 7.58 6.02 -23.96
C ALA A 495 7.88 4.66 -23.29
N VAL A 496 7.98 4.61 -21.95
CA VAL A 496 8.13 3.34 -21.20
C VAL A 496 6.91 2.44 -21.38
N CYS A 497 5.69 3.00 -21.35
CA CYS A 497 4.46 2.25 -21.63
C CYS A 497 4.39 1.71 -23.07
N ALA A 498 5.08 2.33 -24.02
CA ALA A 498 5.18 1.86 -25.40
C ALA A 498 6.31 0.84 -25.63
N ASP A 499 7.31 0.77 -24.74
CA ASP A 499 8.47 -0.11 -24.89
C ASP A 499 8.14 -1.56 -24.48
N ARG A 500 8.00 -2.43 -25.49
CA ARG A 500 7.73 -3.86 -25.29
C ARG A 500 8.86 -4.64 -24.62
N SER A 501 10.05 -4.05 -24.48
CA SER A 501 11.16 -4.65 -23.71
C SER A 501 11.03 -4.43 -22.20
N ILE A 502 10.13 -3.55 -21.77
CA ILE A 502 9.76 -3.32 -20.37
C ILE A 502 8.33 -3.85 -20.18
N PRO A 503 8.14 -5.17 -20.00
CA PRO A 503 6.80 -5.77 -19.98
C PRO A 503 5.98 -5.38 -18.74
N ALA A 504 6.66 -5.04 -17.65
CA ALA A 504 6.13 -4.74 -16.33
C ALA A 504 7.15 -3.91 -15.53
N GLY A 505 6.70 -3.30 -14.44
CA GLY A 505 7.56 -2.63 -13.45
C GLY A 505 6.96 -1.31 -13.00
N GLY A 506 7.61 -0.65 -12.04
CA GLY A 506 7.23 0.68 -11.59
C GLY A 506 8.34 1.38 -10.82
N SER A 507 8.24 2.70 -10.70
CA SER A 507 9.20 3.52 -9.97
C SER A 507 8.54 4.75 -9.33
N THR A 508 9.17 5.26 -8.28
CA THR A 508 9.02 6.68 -7.91
C THR A 508 9.78 7.54 -8.92
N ALA A 509 9.58 8.86 -8.92
CA ALA A 509 10.31 9.77 -9.80
C ALA A 509 10.32 11.21 -9.29
N VAL A 510 11.51 11.79 -9.14
CA VAL A 510 11.71 13.24 -9.00
C VAL A 510 12.37 13.78 -10.27
N VAL A 511 11.74 14.76 -10.92
CA VAL A 511 12.18 15.33 -12.21
C VAL A 511 12.27 16.84 -12.10
N ALA A 512 13.39 17.41 -12.52
CA ALA A 512 13.66 18.85 -12.48
C ALA A 512 13.99 19.41 -13.86
N LEU A 513 13.52 20.63 -14.12
CA LEU A 513 13.99 21.51 -15.18
C LEU A 513 14.61 22.76 -14.56
N LEU A 514 15.89 22.98 -14.86
CA LEU A 514 16.66 24.15 -14.48
C LEU A 514 16.77 25.05 -15.72
N GLN A 515 16.15 26.23 -15.66
CA GLN A 515 16.00 27.13 -16.80
C GLN A 515 16.95 28.34 -16.68
N PRO A 516 17.61 28.81 -17.75
CA PRO A 516 18.69 29.80 -17.69
C PRO A 516 18.38 31.12 -16.97
N GLU A 517 17.12 31.53 -16.89
CA GLU A 517 16.69 32.72 -16.12
C GLU A 517 16.70 32.52 -14.59
N GLY A 518 17.00 31.30 -14.11
CA GLY A 518 17.06 30.96 -12.69
C GLY A 518 15.79 30.28 -12.17
N THR A 519 14.91 29.81 -13.06
CA THR A 519 13.72 29.05 -12.67
C THR A 519 14.05 27.58 -12.47
N LEU A 520 13.79 27.04 -11.27
CA LEU A 520 13.73 25.60 -11.02
C LEU A 520 12.26 25.16 -10.99
N GLU A 521 11.85 24.30 -11.92
CA GLU A 521 10.57 23.58 -11.83
C GLU A 521 10.84 22.11 -11.49
N VAL A 522 10.19 21.59 -10.44
CA VAL A 522 10.27 20.18 -10.02
C VAL A 522 8.90 19.55 -10.11
N ALA A 523 8.81 18.35 -10.70
CA ALA A 523 7.70 17.43 -10.58
C ALA A 523 8.15 16.24 -9.72
N ASN A 524 7.50 16.02 -8.57
CA ASN A 524 7.80 14.92 -7.67
C ASN A 524 6.64 13.92 -7.59
N LEU A 525 6.94 12.63 -7.75
CA LEU A 525 6.02 11.52 -7.56
C LEU A 525 6.66 10.44 -6.67
N GLY A 526 6.06 10.19 -5.52
CA GLY A 526 6.58 9.23 -4.53
C GLY A 526 7.40 9.88 -3.41
N ASP A 527 8.27 9.07 -2.79
CA ASP A 527 9.18 9.45 -1.69
C ASP A 527 10.66 9.62 -2.12
N SER A 528 10.98 9.37 -3.39
CA SER A 528 12.03 10.16 -4.08
C SER A 528 11.78 11.66 -3.88
N GLY A 529 12.84 12.47 -3.94
CA GLY A 529 12.72 13.86 -3.55
C GLY A 529 13.93 14.74 -3.83
N PHE A 530 13.82 16.00 -3.41
CA PHE A 530 14.88 17.00 -3.53
C PHE A 530 14.98 17.91 -2.31
N VAL A 531 16.15 18.51 -2.14
CA VAL A 531 16.39 19.64 -1.24
C VAL A 531 17.20 20.73 -1.95
N GLN A 532 16.76 21.98 -1.80
CA GLN A 532 17.50 23.18 -2.19
C GLN A 532 18.19 23.76 -0.96
N LEU A 533 19.51 23.85 -1.01
CA LEU A 533 20.34 24.41 0.04
C LEU A 533 20.93 25.75 -0.43
N ARG A 534 20.87 26.75 0.44
CA ARG A 534 21.33 28.12 0.16
C ARG A 534 22.06 28.65 1.38
N ALA A 535 23.33 29.05 1.22
CA ALA A 535 24.11 29.73 2.25
C ALA A 535 23.98 29.11 3.66
N ASN A 536 24.32 27.82 3.79
CA ASN A 536 24.21 27.05 5.05
C ASN A 536 22.78 26.95 5.65
N ALA A 537 21.75 26.96 4.80
CA ALA A 537 20.37 26.71 5.21
C ALA A 537 19.59 25.82 4.22
N VAL A 538 18.63 25.06 4.73
CA VAL A 538 17.62 24.38 3.92
C VAL A 538 16.59 25.41 3.48
N HIS A 539 16.54 25.72 2.17
CA HIS A 539 15.64 26.72 1.62
C HIS A 539 14.28 26.12 1.22
N ALA A 540 14.30 24.97 0.55
CA ALA A 540 13.12 24.21 0.16
C ALA A 540 13.44 22.70 0.18
N ALA A 541 12.42 21.87 0.40
CA ALA A 541 12.51 20.42 0.26
C ALA A 541 11.15 19.88 -0.24
N SER A 542 11.16 18.77 -0.98
CA SER A 542 9.94 18.06 -1.35
C SER A 542 9.24 17.43 -0.14
N THR A 543 7.91 17.32 -0.20
CA THR A 543 7.15 16.46 0.71
C THR A 543 7.00 15.06 0.08
N PRO A 544 7.27 13.96 0.80
CA PRO A 544 7.03 12.61 0.29
C PRO A 544 5.54 12.37 -0.01
N GLN A 545 5.25 11.79 -1.18
CA GLN A 545 3.90 11.38 -1.58
C GLN A 545 3.69 9.88 -1.33
N ILE A 546 2.83 9.54 -0.38
CA ILE A 546 2.60 8.15 0.04
C ILE A 546 1.10 7.81 0.12
N HIS A 547 0.75 6.60 -0.29
CA HIS A 547 -0.58 6.01 -0.09
C HIS A 547 -0.75 5.47 1.33
N ALA A 548 0.34 4.96 1.91
CA ALA A 548 0.45 4.47 3.28
C ALA A 548 1.93 4.51 3.73
N PHE A 549 2.21 4.19 5.00
CA PHE A 549 3.58 4.03 5.48
C PHE A 549 4.38 3.05 4.59
N ASN A 550 5.55 3.48 4.11
CA ASN A 550 6.42 2.72 3.19
C ASN A 550 5.64 2.17 1.98
N THR A 551 4.79 3.01 1.38
CA THR A 551 4.03 2.73 0.15
C THR A 551 3.90 4.03 -0.64
N PRO A 552 4.94 4.43 -1.39
CA PRO A 552 4.93 5.66 -2.17
C PRO A 552 3.95 5.63 -3.34
N PHE A 553 3.65 6.83 -3.83
CA PHE A 553 3.08 7.02 -5.16
C PHE A 553 4.09 6.53 -6.20
N GLN A 554 3.65 5.77 -7.20
CA GLN A 554 4.53 5.17 -8.20
C GLN A 554 3.90 5.13 -9.59
N LEU A 555 4.70 5.43 -10.61
CA LEU A 555 4.37 5.11 -11.99
C LEU A 555 4.53 3.60 -12.19
N SER A 556 3.64 2.97 -12.97
CA SER A 556 3.69 1.52 -13.19
C SER A 556 3.29 1.12 -14.61
N VAL A 557 4.16 0.39 -15.33
CA VAL A 557 3.71 -0.45 -16.45
C VAL A 557 3.19 -1.74 -15.85
N ILE A 558 1.87 -1.91 -15.94
CA ILE A 558 1.18 -3.09 -15.47
C ILE A 558 0.75 -3.86 -16.73
N PRO A 559 1.23 -5.10 -16.97
CA PRO A 559 0.82 -5.90 -18.12
C PRO A 559 -0.71 -5.98 -18.20
N PRO A 560 -1.35 -6.00 -19.38
CA PRO A 560 -2.81 -6.15 -19.47
C PRO A 560 -3.36 -7.37 -18.72
N GLY A 561 -2.58 -8.45 -18.63
CA GLY A 561 -2.90 -9.61 -17.78
C GLY A 561 -2.83 -9.32 -16.28
N ILE A 562 -1.90 -8.49 -15.81
CA ILE A 562 -1.81 -8.04 -14.41
C ILE A 562 -2.83 -6.91 -14.14
N MET A 563 -3.12 -6.01 -15.07
CA MET A 563 -4.21 -5.02 -14.94
C MET A 563 -5.56 -5.70 -14.86
N ALA A 564 -5.83 -6.66 -15.75
CA ALA A 564 -7.02 -7.50 -15.67
C ALA A 564 -7.07 -8.24 -14.33
N ARG A 565 -5.96 -8.84 -13.88
CA ARG A 565 -5.88 -9.42 -12.53
C ARG A 565 -6.17 -8.38 -11.44
N MET A 566 -5.57 -7.20 -11.43
CA MET A 566 -5.79 -6.19 -10.37
C MET A 566 -7.22 -5.63 -10.37
N ALA A 567 -7.78 -5.35 -11.55
CA ALA A 567 -9.16 -4.90 -11.73
C ALA A 567 -10.18 -5.99 -11.35
N MET A 568 -9.84 -7.27 -11.55
CA MET A 568 -10.66 -8.39 -11.11
C MET A 568 -10.47 -8.68 -9.60
N PHE A 569 -9.25 -8.85 -9.11
CA PHE A 569 -8.88 -9.24 -7.73
C PHE A 569 -8.89 -8.13 -6.68
N GLY A 570 -9.12 -6.88 -7.08
CA GLY A 570 -9.31 -5.78 -6.14
C GLY A 570 -8.05 -5.40 -5.36
N GLY A 571 -6.93 -5.24 -6.07
CA GLY A 571 -5.77 -4.54 -5.52
C GLY A 571 -6.02 -3.02 -5.39
N ALA A 572 -5.25 -2.33 -4.54
CA ALA A 572 -5.02 -0.91 -4.78
C ALA A 572 -4.17 -0.81 -6.05
N GLN A 573 -4.64 -0.09 -7.06
CA GLN A 573 -3.85 0.14 -8.27
C GLN A 573 -2.80 1.20 -7.93
N LEU A 574 -1.64 0.77 -7.43
CA LEU A 574 -0.44 1.60 -7.24
C LEU A 574 0.18 1.90 -8.61
N SER A 575 -0.53 2.75 -9.35
CA SER A 575 -0.27 3.17 -10.71
C SER A 575 -0.72 4.61 -10.82
N ASP A 576 -0.07 5.45 -10.04
CA ASP A 576 -0.22 6.90 -10.13
C ASP A 576 0.24 7.36 -11.51
N MET A 577 -0.27 8.50 -11.95
CA MET A 577 0.03 9.05 -13.27
C MET A 577 0.89 10.32 -13.13
N PRO A 578 1.62 10.73 -14.17
CA PRO A 578 2.42 11.96 -14.13
C PRO A 578 1.62 13.24 -13.79
N ARG A 579 0.30 13.23 -14.00
CA ARG A 579 -0.61 14.30 -13.54
C ARG A 579 -0.74 14.42 -12.01
N ASP A 580 -0.52 13.33 -11.28
CA ASP A 580 -0.68 13.22 -9.83
C ASP A 580 0.59 13.68 -9.08
N ALA A 581 1.71 13.83 -9.80
CA ALA A 581 2.95 14.40 -9.30
C ALA A 581 2.77 15.85 -8.82
N GLU A 582 3.29 16.17 -7.63
CA GLU A 582 3.34 17.54 -7.11
C GLU A 582 4.31 18.37 -7.96
N VAL A 583 3.86 19.53 -8.43
CA VAL A 583 4.71 20.46 -9.19
C VAL A 583 4.96 21.71 -8.37
N THR A 584 6.24 21.99 -8.14
CA THR A 584 6.70 23.18 -7.42
C THR A 584 7.66 24.00 -8.28
N ARG A 585 7.72 25.30 -8.02
CA ARG A 585 8.61 26.24 -8.71
C ARG A 585 9.38 27.08 -7.71
N HIS A 586 10.68 27.20 -7.91
CA HIS A 586 11.62 27.85 -7.00
C HIS A 586 12.53 28.80 -7.76
N GLY A 587 12.85 29.94 -7.14
CA GLY A 587 13.86 30.86 -7.66
C GLY A 587 15.26 30.42 -7.20
N LEU A 588 16.15 30.22 -8.15
CA LEU A 588 17.55 29.89 -7.92
C LEU A 588 18.40 31.14 -7.68
N ARG A 589 19.55 30.95 -7.03
CA ARG A 589 20.59 31.98 -6.84
C ARG A 589 21.98 31.38 -7.05
N HIS A 590 22.95 32.25 -7.34
CA HIS A 590 24.35 31.89 -7.34
C HIS A 590 24.76 31.22 -6.01
N GLY A 591 25.40 30.05 -6.08
CA GLY A 591 25.81 29.27 -4.92
C GLY A 591 24.72 28.43 -4.26
N ASP A 592 23.52 28.31 -4.85
CA ASP A 592 22.57 27.28 -4.43
C ASP A 592 23.12 25.89 -4.79
N VAL A 593 22.94 24.95 -3.86
CA VAL A 593 23.21 23.53 -4.06
C VAL A 593 21.89 22.79 -4.08
N LEU A 594 21.62 22.09 -5.18
CA LEU A 594 20.42 21.29 -5.36
C LEU A 594 20.79 19.81 -5.26
N VAL A 595 20.10 19.05 -4.41
CA VAL A 595 20.30 17.62 -4.24
C VAL A 595 18.99 16.91 -4.53
N PHE A 596 19.02 15.92 -5.42
CA PHE A 596 17.91 15.04 -5.77
C PHE A 596 18.33 13.60 -5.45
N ALA A 597 17.48 12.80 -4.83
CA ALA A 597 17.85 11.43 -4.43
C ALA A 597 16.65 10.49 -4.30
N SER A 598 16.94 9.19 -4.23
CA SER A 598 16.02 8.12 -3.85
C SER A 598 15.80 8.02 -2.33
N ASP A 599 14.81 7.23 -1.93
CA ASP A 599 14.47 6.95 -0.53
C ASP A 599 15.67 6.36 0.26
N GLY A 600 16.58 5.62 -0.38
CA GLY A 600 17.82 5.15 0.25
C GLY A 600 18.69 6.25 0.87
N VAL A 601 18.54 7.50 0.44
CA VAL A 601 19.04 8.68 1.17
C VAL A 601 18.04 9.15 2.23
N TRP A 602 16.80 9.43 1.84
CA TRP A 602 15.80 10.11 2.69
C TRP A 602 15.35 9.30 3.91
N ASP A 603 15.46 7.97 3.87
CA ASP A 603 15.19 7.07 4.98
C ASP A 603 16.34 6.98 5.99
N ASN A 604 17.54 7.41 5.58
CA ASN A 604 18.79 7.21 6.33
C ASN A 604 19.45 8.51 6.81
N LEU A 605 19.28 9.63 6.10
CA LEU A 605 19.87 10.94 6.44
C LEU A 605 18.78 12.00 6.65
N PHE A 606 18.90 12.82 7.71
CA PHE A 606 18.06 14.01 7.84
C PHE A 606 18.58 15.15 6.93
N ASN A 607 17.71 16.10 6.58
CA ASN A 607 18.12 17.30 5.83
C ASN A 607 19.27 18.07 6.50
N GLN A 608 19.39 18.01 7.84
CA GLN A 608 20.51 18.59 8.59
C GLN A 608 21.83 17.83 8.39
N ASP A 609 21.80 16.53 8.15
CA ASP A 609 23.01 15.74 7.88
C ASP A 609 23.51 15.99 6.44
N ILE A 610 22.59 16.07 5.48
CA ILE A 610 22.89 16.46 4.09
C ILE A 610 23.41 17.91 4.04
N LEU A 611 22.78 18.82 4.78
CA LEU A 611 23.28 20.19 4.94
C LEU A 611 24.70 20.19 5.54
N ARG A 612 24.98 19.38 6.56
CA ARG A 612 26.32 19.29 7.17
C ARG A 612 27.37 18.80 6.17
N VAL A 613 27.05 17.78 5.36
CA VAL A 613 27.93 17.30 4.28
C VAL A 613 28.20 18.44 3.31
N VAL A 614 27.15 19.02 2.71
CA VAL A 614 27.27 20.10 1.71
C VAL A 614 28.04 21.31 2.25
N CYS A 615 27.78 21.73 3.48
CA CYS A 615 28.53 22.84 4.10
C CYS A 615 30.02 22.50 4.26
N SER A 616 30.34 21.25 4.61
CA SER A 616 31.72 20.80 4.78
C SER A 616 32.46 20.82 3.44
N SER A 617 31.88 20.24 2.38
CA SER A 617 32.53 20.22 1.05
C SER A 617 32.59 21.62 0.41
N MET A 618 31.53 22.42 0.52
CA MET A 618 31.51 23.81 0.00
C MET A 618 32.52 24.71 0.72
N ALA A 619 32.69 24.56 2.04
CA ALA A 619 33.68 25.32 2.80
C ALA A 619 35.11 24.81 2.57
N ALA A 620 35.31 23.49 2.44
CA ALA A 620 36.63 22.90 2.22
C ALA A 620 37.31 23.36 0.93
N VAL A 621 36.52 23.67 -0.11
CA VAL A 621 37.05 24.23 -1.38
C VAL A 621 37.02 25.77 -1.42
N GLY A 622 36.50 26.45 -0.40
CA GLY A 622 36.33 27.91 -0.39
C GLY A 622 35.17 28.44 -1.25
N ALA A 623 34.26 27.57 -1.72
CA ALA A 623 33.06 28.01 -2.43
C ALA A 623 32.06 28.73 -1.52
N TRP A 624 32.02 28.34 -0.23
CA TRP A 624 31.30 29.02 0.85
C TRP A 624 32.27 29.46 1.95
N GLU A 625 32.29 30.76 2.27
CA GLU A 625 33.07 31.35 3.35
C GLU A 625 32.16 31.69 4.54
N ALA A 626 32.57 31.34 5.76
CA ALA A 626 31.90 31.80 6.97
C ALA A 626 32.32 33.26 7.28
N THR A 627 31.33 34.13 7.48
CA THR A 627 31.53 35.54 7.88
C THR A 627 30.68 35.85 9.11
N ASP A 628 30.97 36.95 9.81
CA ASP A 628 30.18 37.41 10.96
C ASP A 628 28.70 37.66 10.61
N SER A 629 28.40 37.91 9.33
CA SER A 629 27.05 38.09 8.77
C SER A 629 26.39 36.81 8.22
N GLY A 630 27.02 35.64 8.36
CA GLY A 630 26.56 34.36 7.81
C GLY A 630 27.45 33.83 6.67
N THR A 631 26.92 32.95 5.82
CA THR A 631 27.70 32.33 4.74
C THR A 631 27.73 33.20 3.49
N LYS A 632 28.94 33.61 3.08
CA LYS A 632 29.22 34.28 1.80
C LYS A 632 29.57 33.23 0.75
N VAL A 633 29.11 33.43 -0.49
CA VAL A 633 29.49 32.59 -1.63
C VAL A 633 30.68 33.23 -2.36
N ALA A 634 31.61 32.41 -2.86
CA ALA A 634 32.66 32.87 -3.77
C ALA A 634 32.05 33.52 -5.03
N ALA A 635 32.69 34.57 -5.57
CA ALA A 635 32.14 35.32 -6.70
C ALA A 635 32.20 34.57 -8.05
N ASP A 636 33.07 33.56 -8.16
CA ASP A 636 33.13 32.64 -9.28
C ASP A 636 33.28 31.22 -8.74
N LEU A 637 32.42 30.31 -9.21
CA LEU A 637 32.40 28.90 -8.85
C LEU A 637 33.03 28.01 -9.93
N THR A 638 33.36 28.58 -11.09
CA THR A 638 34.00 27.88 -12.22
C THR A 638 35.27 27.10 -11.84
N PRO A 639 36.18 27.61 -10.98
CA PRO A 639 37.39 26.87 -10.61
C PRO A 639 37.12 25.55 -9.88
N PHE A 640 36.01 25.46 -9.14
CA PHE A 640 35.65 24.28 -8.34
C PHE A 640 34.77 23.29 -9.12
N THR A 641 34.09 23.75 -10.18
CA THR A 641 33.07 22.96 -10.88
C THR A 641 33.49 22.45 -12.26
N ARG A 642 34.51 23.06 -12.91
CA ARG A 642 35.00 22.62 -14.23
C ARG A 642 36.20 21.67 -14.13
N PRO A 643 36.14 20.47 -14.74
CA PRO A 643 37.25 19.50 -14.66
C PRO A 643 38.54 20.00 -15.33
N ASP A 644 38.42 20.79 -16.40
CA ASP A 644 39.55 21.28 -17.21
C ASP A 644 40.45 22.26 -16.43
N VAL A 645 39.88 22.98 -15.46
CA VAL A 645 40.61 23.92 -14.60
C VAL A 645 41.30 23.17 -13.46
N VAL A 646 40.62 22.20 -12.85
CA VAL A 646 41.17 21.37 -11.76
C VAL A 646 42.34 20.50 -12.23
N ALA A 647 42.34 20.06 -13.49
CA ALA A 647 43.42 19.26 -14.07
C ALA A 647 44.69 20.07 -14.39
N ALA A 648 44.59 21.39 -14.61
CA ALA A 648 45.72 22.22 -15.02
C ALA A 648 46.78 22.43 -13.92
N ASP A 649 46.39 22.28 -12.66
CA ASP A 649 47.23 22.55 -11.48
C ASP A 649 47.93 21.29 -10.90
N GLN A 650 47.64 20.09 -11.45
CA GLN A 650 48.18 18.81 -10.95
C GLN A 650 48.94 18.03 -12.03
N GLY A 651 50.25 18.27 -12.10
CA GLY A 651 51.13 17.68 -13.10
C GLY A 651 51.19 16.15 -13.12
N ALA A 652 51.04 15.58 -14.32
CA ALA A 652 51.59 14.30 -14.78
C ALA A 652 51.54 13.08 -13.81
N LYS A 653 50.37 12.78 -13.26
CA LYS A 653 49.91 11.41 -12.93
C LYS A 653 48.40 11.45 -12.72
N ALA A 654 47.64 10.69 -13.51
CA ALA A 654 46.18 10.78 -13.56
C ALA A 654 45.52 10.38 -12.22
N LYS A 655 45.24 11.37 -11.38
CA LYS A 655 44.24 11.27 -10.31
C LYS A 655 42.84 11.54 -10.91
N PRO A 656 41.78 10.93 -10.37
CA PRO A 656 40.41 11.26 -10.78
C PRO A 656 40.12 12.75 -10.50
N VAL A 657 39.48 13.42 -11.45
CA VAL A 657 39.19 14.86 -11.36
C VAL A 657 37.98 15.08 -10.47
N VAL A 658 38.23 15.46 -9.22
CA VAL A 658 37.18 15.73 -8.23
C VAL A 658 36.63 17.14 -8.41
N THR A 659 35.51 17.25 -9.11
CA THR A 659 34.71 18.48 -9.15
C THR A 659 33.85 18.62 -7.89
N LEU A 660 33.49 19.85 -7.50
CA LEU A 660 32.68 20.14 -6.31
C LEU A 660 31.35 19.38 -6.28
N GLN A 661 30.63 19.35 -7.41
CA GLN A 661 29.38 18.59 -7.55
C GLN A 661 29.58 17.07 -7.34
N SER A 662 30.69 16.50 -7.82
CA SER A 662 31.01 15.08 -7.63
C SER A 662 31.49 14.75 -6.22
N LEU A 663 32.18 15.68 -5.56
CA LEU A 663 32.57 15.53 -4.15
C LEU A 663 31.33 15.47 -3.28
N ILE A 664 30.42 16.43 -3.42
CA ILE A 664 29.17 16.48 -2.66
C ILE A 664 28.31 15.24 -2.93
N ALA A 665 28.16 14.83 -4.20
CA ALA A 665 27.39 13.64 -4.54
C ALA A 665 27.96 12.38 -3.87
N THR A 666 29.28 12.18 -3.94
CA THR A 666 29.94 11.00 -3.36
C THR A 666 29.96 11.00 -1.83
N GLU A 667 30.14 12.15 -1.18
CA GLU A 667 30.03 12.28 0.28
C GLU A 667 28.60 12.01 0.79
N ILE A 668 27.55 12.44 0.09
CA ILE A 668 26.15 12.14 0.45
C ILE A 668 25.88 10.64 0.30
N THR A 669 26.30 10.01 -0.81
CA THR A 669 26.14 8.55 -1.00
C THR A 669 26.91 7.76 0.06
N ALA A 670 28.14 8.17 0.40
CA ALA A 670 28.93 7.54 1.46
C ALA A 670 28.23 7.63 2.83
N ALA A 671 27.73 8.80 3.19
CA ALA A 671 27.01 9.02 4.44
C ALA A 671 25.72 8.18 4.50
N ALA A 672 24.94 8.15 3.42
CA ALA A 672 23.71 7.35 3.33
C ALA A 672 24.00 5.84 3.43
N LYS A 673 25.02 5.33 2.71
CA LYS A 673 25.44 3.92 2.76
C LYS A 673 25.97 3.51 4.14
N ALA A 674 26.69 4.41 4.82
CA ALA A 674 27.18 4.17 6.17
C ALA A 674 26.04 4.16 7.21
N ALA A 675 25.04 5.03 7.04
CA ALA A 675 23.85 5.09 7.90
C ALA A 675 22.93 3.88 7.69
N SER A 676 22.71 3.45 6.44
CA SER A 676 21.75 2.39 6.08
C SER A 676 22.08 1.03 6.70
N VAL A 677 23.37 0.68 6.80
CA VAL A 677 23.82 -0.56 7.46
C VAL A 677 24.00 -0.43 8.98
N ASN A 678 23.89 0.78 9.54
CA ASN A 678 24.16 1.04 10.96
C ASN A 678 22.95 0.74 11.85
N ARG A 679 22.95 -0.46 12.44
CA ARG A 679 21.90 -0.95 13.36
C ARG A 679 21.76 -0.15 14.68
N LYS A 680 22.62 0.83 14.94
CA LYS A 680 22.61 1.65 16.17
C LYS A 680 22.12 3.08 15.95
N LEU A 681 22.03 3.54 14.69
CA LEU A 681 21.66 4.90 14.33
C LEU A 681 20.22 4.95 13.80
N ASP A 682 19.30 5.51 14.57
CA ASP A 682 17.90 5.64 14.17
C ASP A 682 17.71 6.81 13.18
N GLY A 683 17.77 6.49 11.89
CA GLY A 683 17.52 7.43 10.79
C GLY A 683 16.05 7.88 10.67
N PRO A 684 15.72 8.71 9.66
CA PRO A 684 14.35 9.16 9.37
C PRO A 684 13.32 8.04 9.35
N PHE A 685 13.60 6.94 8.63
CA PHE A 685 12.71 5.78 8.54
C PHE A 685 12.39 5.19 9.91
N ALA A 686 13.40 4.96 10.74
CA ALA A 686 13.23 4.41 12.08
C ALA A 686 12.40 5.34 13.00
N LYS A 687 12.41 6.66 12.77
CA LYS A 687 11.53 7.59 13.48
C LYS A 687 10.08 7.50 12.98
N GLU A 688 9.87 7.39 11.67
CA GLU A 688 8.54 7.21 11.09
C GLU A 688 7.92 5.83 11.45
N VAL A 689 8.70 4.74 11.49
CA VAL A 689 8.24 3.44 12.03
C VAL A 689 7.70 3.60 13.45
N LYS A 690 8.42 4.29 14.34
CA LYS A 690 7.98 4.51 15.74
C LYS A 690 6.74 5.41 15.84
N LYS A 691 6.49 6.26 14.86
CA LYS A 691 5.32 7.16 14.79
C LYS A 691 4.08 6.42 14.31
N TYR A 692 4.19 5.60 13.25
CA TYR A 692 3.08 4.78 12.74
C TYR A 692 2.83 3.53 13.58
N PHE A 693 3.88 2.95 14.16
CA PHE A 693 3.85 1.72 14.96
C PHE A 693 4.62 1.89 16.29
N PRO A 694 4.09 2.62 17.29
CA PRO A 694 4.80 2.92 18.55
C PRO A 694 5.14 1.73 19.46
N ARG A 695 4.76 0.51 19.05
CA ARG A 695 5.08 -0.76 19.74
C ARG A 695 6.07 -1.61 18.95
N ASP A 696 6.42 -1.21 17.73
CA ASP A 696 7.48 -1.83 16.96
C ASP A 696 8.84 -1.31 17.47
N ASN A 697 9.83 -2.19 17.52
CA ASN A 697 11.16 -1.90 18.06
C ASN A 697 12.21 -1.84 16.94
N TRP A 698 11.82 -1.32 15.77
CA TRP A 698 12.75 -1.04 14.69
C TRP A 698 13.82 -0.04 15.15
N ARG A 699 15.09 -0.39 14.89
CA ARG A 699 16.28 0.41 15.23
C ARG A 699 17.31 0.29 14.11
N GLY A 700 18.05 1.38 13.89
CA GLY A 700 19.04 1.47 12.81
C GLY A 700 18.48 1.96 11.47
N GLY A 701 19.39 2.09 10.50
CA GLY A 701 19.05 2.46 9.11
C GLY A 701 18.25 1.40 8.34
N LYS A 702 17.73 1.81 7.19
CA LYS A 702 17.06 0.96 6.20
C LYS A 702 18.04 0.70 5.06
N VAL A 703 18.44 -0.56 4.86
CA VAL A 703 19.31 -0.97 3.77
C VAL A 703 18.53 -0.90 2.46
N ASP A 704 18.89 0.04 1.58
CA ASP A 704 18.32 0.15 0.25
C ASP A 704 19.33 0.55 -0.83
N ASP A 705 18.87 0.54 -2.08
CA ASP A 705 19.60 1.13 -3.20
C ASP A 705 19.71 2.65 -3.00
N ILE A 706 20.80 3.26 -3.46
CA ILE A 706 21.07 4.69 -3.22
C ILE A 706 21.44 5.35 -4.53
N CYS A 707 20.79 6.47 -4.85
CA CYS A 707 21.06 7.29 -6.02
C CYS A 707 20.93 8.77 -5.66
N VAL A 708 21.93 9.58 -6.05
CA VAL A 708 22.02 11.01 -5.73
C VAL A 708 22.46 11.78 -6.97
N VAL A 709 21.76 12.86 -7.31
CA VAL A 709 22.15 13.84 -8.33
C VAL A 709 22.30 15.20 -7.65
N VAL A 710 23.45 15.84 -7.85
CA VAL A 710 23.79 17.15 -7.28
C VAL A 710 24.03 18.15 -8.39
N ALA A 711 23.42 19.33 -8.29
CA ALA A 711 23.66 20.46 -9.18
C ALA A 711 24.10 21.71 -8.39
N ILE A 712 25.22 22.30 -8.80
CA ILE A 712 25.72 23.58 -8.31
C ILE A 712 25.25 24.69 -9.26
N VAL A 713 24.54 25.68 -8.73
CA VAL A 713 24.02 26.82 -9.49
C VAL A 713 25.08 27.92 -9.54
N SER A 714 25.53 28.25 -10.74
CA SER A 714 26.46 29.36 -10.99
C SER A 714 25.80 30.40 -11.90
N GLU A 715 25.94 31.67 -11.57
CA GLU A 715 25.55 32.79 -12.43
C GLU A 715 26.73 33.13 -13.33
N GLY A 716 26.50 33.43 -14.62
CA GLY A 716 27.57 33.75 -15.55
C GLY A 716 28.44 34.93 -15.05
N SER A 717 29.76 34.82 -15.17
CA SER A 717 30.68 35.94 -14.95
C SER A 717 30.86 36.74 -16.24
N ALA A 718 31.00 38.06 -16.15
CA ALA A 718 31.13 38.98 -17.28
C ALA A 718 32.49 38.89 -18.04
N ALA A 719 33.26 37.81 -17.84
CA ALA A 719 34.65 37.67 -18.25
C ALA A 719 34.98 36.30 -18.89
N ALA A 720 34.22 35.86 -19.89
CA ALA A 720 34.64 34.79 -20.80
C ALA A 720 33.94 34.85 -22.17
N SER A 721 34.43 35.68 -23.09
CA SER A 721 34.09 35.55 -24.50
C SER A 721 34.77 34.29 -25.06
N GLU A 722 34.01 33.25 -25.39
CA GLU A 722 34.57 32.05 -26.02
C GLU A 722 35.24 32.40 -27.37
N PRO A 723 36.48 31.93 -27.64
CA PRO A 723 37.13 32.13 -28.92
C PRO A 723 36.44 31.26 -29.97
N LYS A 724 35.86 31.89 -30.99
CA LYS A 724 35.26 31.19 -32.15
C LYS A 724 36.30 30.27 -32.82
N LEU A 725 36.23 28.97 -32.55
CA LEU A 725 37.09 27.99 -33.19
C LEU A 725 36.75 27.93 -34.69
N LYS A 726 37.65 28.41 -35.54
CA LYS A 726 37.47 28.38 -37.00
C LYS A 726 37.50 26.94 -37.48
N SER A 727 36.46 26.54 -38.21
CA SER A 727 36.44 25.27 -38.93
C SER A 727 37.62 25.18 -39.91
N ARG A 728 38.33 24.06 -39.87
CA ARG A 728 39.17 23.59 -40.98
C ARG A 728 38.72 22.17 -41.32
N LEU A 729 38.28 22.07 -42.58
CA LEU A 729 38.07 20.89 -43.44
C LEU A 729 38.11 19.51 -42.76
#